data_AF-A0AAD1RUH2-F1
#
_entry.id   AF-A0AAD1RUH2-F1
#
_cell.length_a   1.000
_cell.length_b   1.000
_cell.length_c   1.000
_cell.angle_alpha   90.00
_cell.angle_beta   90.00
_cell.angle_gamma   90.00
#
_symmetry.space_group_name_H-M   'P 1'
#
loop_
_entity.id
_entity.type
_entity.pdbx_description
1 polymer ?
#
loop_
_entity_poly.entity_id
_entity_poly.type
_entity_poly.pdbx_seq_one_letter_code
_entity_poly.pdbx_strand_id
1 'polypeptide(L)'
;MSGGKPLSRKLHKRHMSSPRESQEGSHTKTVSQAAATTFIKTEEDFLIILSRINALVLNILLRPDESDSLGKDHLKSIVQVNERFHAIWDLTSGCCKTLKLRLGDSSVDVNDIYIVKNQSNLLQVYTEYFLAVTNHIVIKGFDKVSKPTSIYWKTNKRGLKTLIGETDDISLTVFLQRIFTEPFRDHVQTYSLFLSQINGKLAEESGETSSIDSLNTFVNLQKYISQILDEAFQTKMLWVSSSSKLTAALCTPDRRLQEDSKNVQIAVTSGRYDRILLFDDSLVFLQGIETHICDLKTVWVCSSTKQNYFQNFQLLQIITPEEEFVLTSREPQNQAVWQWKLNQLIQQRLIGRRNFPLWGKAGETSDPPTSRVSTYTYKNEGRFKNATYDGDMSWGKPDGKGTLKWPDGRNHVGDFQFGQENGFGVYLVPSSLPDRYDCYKCHWQNGVMQGYGICEYADESVYKGYFKDNMRHGYGILENLASTTDPFKYTGNWHKDKMSGYGVCESTQKSERYIGMWQKNQKHGHGIVLMDSGTCYQGAFALNKFVGSGILLSEDSSVYEGEFTEECLLAGKGKLTFNNGFTLVGSFNKSQTAGLQTQGVLHTSCEDQNGIMKRKFQLGVGLLPVEERWHGIFENFQKFLESGCKRETEESFLGFHVKSNKKLQKSQEYLHCQSDVSGEIEDILKEMSLQLEQESMQCYLEKAFKSSHHPLMKLMKELCVVFQATYSGIGANFHLLSMAQEEIKHYATKIWELYRALKVMAGGANDMAVPAGEDEEERNEALNSYTVVLPILLPYFYADLFMLYMLYYQQEDAYYWQGIVRLGMLTDTKLLQFLDVQKFLWPLKDIKLTANQRYSIVRHKCFQSAIECLQKIITVMDPSQKLEIILKTYTEIEKTVSRVVDGDYKLPMDDLLPLLIYVASRAGIQHLGAEIHFIYDLMDPSNRGGIYDFLLTALESCYEQIQKEEVRLYKC
;
A
#
# COMPACT_ATOMS: atom_id res chain seq x y z
N MET A 1 31.50 -18.14 20.22
CA MET A 1 32.36 -17.56 19.17
C MET A 1 31.52 -16.58 18.35
N SER A 2 31.99 -15.34 18.27
CA SER A 2 31.62 -14.24 17.36
C SER A 2 30.14 -13.99 17.03
N GLY A 3 29.51 -13.08 17.77
CA GLY A 3 28.42 -12.23 17.28
C GLY A 3 28.96 -10.87 16.85
N GLY A 4 28.52 -10.36 15.70
CA GLY A 4 28.89 -9.04 15.17
C GLY A 4 27.66 -8.17 14.93
N LYS A 5 27.55 -7.08 15.70
CA LYS A 5 26.72 -5.90 15.42
C LYS A 5 27.64 -4.73 14.99
N PRO A 6 27.09 -3.69 14.34
CA PRO A 6 27.78 -2.94 13.29
C PRO A 6 28.49 -1.67 13.78
N LEU A 7 29.50 -1.28 13.00
CA LEU A 7 30.37 -0.12 13.17
C LEU A 7 29.83 1.11 12.43
N SER A 8 29.67 2.20 13.18
CA SER A 8 29.55 3.58 12.71
C SER A 8 30.92 4.12 12.22
N ARG A 9 30.99 4.64 10.99
CA ARG A 9 32.06 5.55 10.49
C ARG A 9 31.38 6.91 10.21
N LYS A 10 31.68 8.05 10.87
CA LYS A 10 32.92 8.83 11.01
C LYS A 10 33.56 9.25 9.67
N LEU A 11 33.02 10.30 9.05
CA LEU A 11 33.75 11.23 8.16
C LEU A 11 34.47 12.26 9.05
N HIS A 12 35.78 12.10 9.29
CA HIS A 12 36.90 12.67 8.55
C HIS A 12 37.04 14.21 8.65
N LYS A 13 37.57 14.64 9.81
CA LYS A 13 38.43 15.83 9.92
C LYS A 13 39.81 15.47 9.37
N ARG A 14 40.28 16.17 8.34
CA ARG A 14 41.68 16.15 7.89
C ARG A 14 42.34 17.49 8.16
N HIS A 15 43.43 17.40 8.92
CA HIS A 15 44.64 18.22 8.94
C HIS A 15 44.54 19.72 8.63
N MET A 16 44.58 20.51 9.70
CA MET A 16 45.22 21.82 9.66
C MET A 16 46.74 21.65 9.59
N SER A 17 47.32 22.19 8.53
CA SER A 17 48.70 22.63 8.43
C SER A 17 48.96 23.80 9.39
N SER A 18 50.13 23.83 10.02
CA SER A 18 50.62 24.98 10.75
C SER A 18 50.73 26.21 9.84
N PRO A 19 50.52 27.40 10.41
CA PRO A 19 51.44 28.48 10.19
C PRO A 19 52.02 28.95 11.52
N ARG A 20 53.36 28.92 11.54
CA ARG A 20 54.29 29.80 12.25
C ARG A 20 53.65 30.80 13.22
N GLU A 21 54.04 30.64 14.49
CA GLU A 21 54.07 31.68 15.51
C GLU A 21 54.71 32.96 14.93
N SER A 22 53.87 33.91 14.56
CA SER A 22 54.19 35.32 14.64
C SER A 22 53.64 35.80 15.98
N GLN A 23 54.54 36.17 16.89
CA GLN A 23 54.20 36.95 18.08
C GLN A 23 53.53 38.25 17.63
N GLU A 24 52.20 38.29 17.69
CA GLU A 24 51.44 39.54 17.82
C GLU A 24 50.72 39.47 19.16
N GLY A 25 51.10 40.37 20.07
CA GLY A 25 50.58 40.41 21.43
C GLY A 25 49.05 40.56 21.42
N SER A 26 48.35 39.66 22.12
CA SER A 26 46.95 39.88 22.43
C SER A 26 46.85 41.07 23.37
N HIS A 27 46.68 42.27 22.81
CA HIS A 27 46.23 43.42 23.57
C HIS A 27 44.83 43.08 24.11
N THR A 28 44.75 42.68 25.38
CA THR A 28 43.48 42.56 26.10
C THR A 28 42.82 43.94 26.07
N LYS A 29 41.71 44.04 25.37
CA LYS A 29 40.92 45.28 25.27
C LYS A 29 40.27 45.49 26.63
N THR A 30 40.84 46.38 27.45
CA THR A 30 40.39 46.62 28.82
C THR A 30 39.51 47.86 28.88
N VAL A 31 38.37 47.77 29.58
CA VAL A 31 37.48 48.92 29.78
C VAL A 31 37.94 49.72 31.00
N SER A 32 37.94 51.05 30.88
CA SER A 32 38.30 51.92 32.01
C SER A 32 37.32 51.80 33.17
N GLN A 33 37.85 51.80 34.40
CA GLN A 33 37.06 51.67 35.63
C GLN A 33 35.96 52.75 35.73
N ALA A 34 36.20 53.95 35.20
CA ALA A 34 35.22 55.04 35.13
C ALA A 34 34.03 54.76 34.20
N ALA A 35 34.24 54.03 33.10
CA ALA A 35 33.15 53.63 32.21
C ALA A 35 32.27 52.54 32.85
N ALA A 36 32.90 51.59 33.56
CA ALA A 36 32.20 50.54 34.29
C ALA A 36 31.36 51.08 35.47
N THR A 37 31.85 52.07 36.22
CA THR A 37 31.09 52.71 37.31
C THR A 37 29.92 53.53 36.79
N THR A 38 30.10 54.22 35.65
CA THR A 38 29.01 54.95 34.99
C THR A 38 27.90 54.00 34.54
N PHE A 39 28.26 52.85 33.99
CA PHE A 39 27.31 51.81 33.56
C PHE A 39 26.53 51.19 34.74
N ILE A 40 27.20 50.89 35.86
CA ILE A 40 26.51 50.40 37.06
C ILE A 40 25.50 51.42 37.57
N LYS A 41 25.88 52.71 37.58
CA LYS A 41 24.96 53.77 37.99
C LYS A 41 23.71 53.82 37.10
N THR A 42 23.87 53.66 35.78
CA THR A 42 22.71 53.62 34.87
C THR A 42 21.78 52.43 35.11
N GLU A 43 22.32 51.25 35.46
CA GLU A 43 21.49 50.07 35.80
C GLU A 43 20.81 50.21 37.17
N GLU A 44 21.46 50.84 38.15
CA GLU A 44 20.84 51.18 39.44
C GLU A 44 19.70 52.18 39.29
N ASP A 45 19.89 53.21 38.46
CA ASP A 45 18.86 54.19 38.12
C ASP A 45 17.66 53.50 37.45
N PHE A 46 17.90 52.54 36.55
CA PHE A 46 16.84 51.75 35.93
C PHE A 46 16.09 50.85 36.92
N LEU A 47 16.78 50.19 37.86
CA LEU A 47 16.14 49.41 38.95
C LEU A 47 15.22 50.28 39.82
N ILE A 48 15.60 51.52 40.10
CA ILE A 48 14.75 52.47 40.82
C ILE A 48 13.48 52.76 40.02
N ILE A 49 13.60 52.98 38.71
CA ILE A 49 12.44 53.19 37.83
C ILE A 49 11.52 51.97 37.84
N LEU A 50 12.06 50.76 37.66
CA LEU A 50 11.29 49.52 37.72
C LEU A 50 10.55 49.39 39.06
N SER A 51 11.20 49.70 40.18
CA SER A 51 10.58 49.62 41.52
C SER A 51 9.37 50.53 41.69
N ARG A 52 9.46 51.73 41.13
CA ARG A 52 8.35 52.69 41.13
C ARG A 52 7.22 52.24 40.21
N ILE A 53 7.52 51.70 39.02
CA ILE A 53 6.51 51.14 38.11
C ILE A 53 5.77 49.98 38.77
N ASN A 54 6.50 49.09 39.45
CA ASN A 54 5.88 47.96 40.14
C ASN A 54 4.93 48.41 41.27
N ALA A 55 5.40 49.33 42.12
CA ALA A 55 4.65 49.81 43.29
C ALA A 55 3.45 50.68 42.93
N LEU A 56 3.61 51.60 41.98
CA LEU A 56 2.61 52.61 41.65
C LEU A 56 1.67 52.19 40.52
N VAL A 57 2.04 51.19 39.71
CA VAL A 57 1.29 50.82 38.50
C VAL A 57 0.90 49.34 38.49
N LEU A 58 1.86 48.41 38.39
CA LEU A 58 1.56 46.97 38.18
C LEU A 58 0.71 46.36 39.30
N ASN A 59 1.05 46.61 40.57
CA ASN A 59 0.32 46.08 41.73
C ASN A 59 -1.17 46.51 41.78
N ILE A 60 -1.55 47.53 41.02
CA ILE A 60 -2.90 48.08 40.98
C ILE A 60 -3.66 47.52 39.80
N LEU A 61 -2.99 47.40 38.65
CA LEU A 61 -3.53 46.74 37.45
C LEU A 61 -3.81 45.25 37.67
N LEU A 62 -3.15 44.62 38.66
CA LEU A 62 -3.32 43.20 39.01
C LEU A 62 -4.35 42.94 40.12
N ARG A 63 -4.99 43.97 40.69
CA ARG A 63 -6.03 43.77 41.72
C ARG A 63 -7.31 43.21 41.08
N PRO A 64 -7.90 42.15 41.64
CA PRO A 64 -9.19 41.67 41.17
C PRO A 64 -10.30 42.63 41.63
N ASP A 65 -11.05 43.21 40.70
CA ASP A 65 -12.33 43.85 41.00
C ASP A 65 -13.42 42.74 41.04
N GLU A 66 -14.13 42.61 42.16
CA GLU A 66 -15.19 41.60 42.35
C GLU A 66 -16.46 41.88 41.53
N SER A 67 -16.59 43.07 40.94
CA SER A 67 -17.82 43.52 40.26
C SER A 67 -17.78 43.45 38.74
N ASP A 68 -16.67 43.08 38.12
CA ASP A 68 -16.52 43.20 36.67
C ASP A 68 -16.34 41.85 35.95
N SER A 69 -17.28 41.57 35.05
CA SER A 69 -17.22 40.54 34.00
C SER A 69 -16.15 40.83 32.94
N LEU A 70 -15.05 41.51 33.31
CA LEU A 70 -14.00 41.94 32.40
C LEU A 70 -13.24 40.71 31.87
N GLY A 71 -13.26 40.57 30.54
CA GLY A 71 -12.85 39.37 29.82
C GLY A 71 -11.50 38.79 30.25
N LYS A 72 -11.50 37.47 30.49
CA LYS A 72 -10.36 36.62 30.88
C LYS A 72 -9.07 36.90 30.10
N ASP A 73 -9.16 37.36 28.86
CA ASP A 73 -8.01 37.58 27.97
C ASP A 73 -7.19 38.84 28.32
N HIS A 74 -7.81 39.89 28.86
CA HIS A 74 -7.09 41.11 29.30
C HIS A 74 -6.26 40.84 30.54
N LEU A 75 -6.84 40.11 31.50
CA LEU A 75 -6.16 39.67 32.72
C LEU A 75 -4.99 38.73 32.41
N LYS A 76 -5.19 37.76 31.50
CA LYS A 76 -4.09 36.90 31.03
C LYS A 76 -2.95 37.72 30.39
N SER A 77 -3.29 38.69 29.54
CA SER A 77 -2.30 39.52 28.88
C SER A 77 -1.52 40.43 29.84
N ILE A 78 -2.15 41.05 30.84
CA ILE A 78 -1.43 41.88 31.82
C ILE A 78 -0.57 41.04 32.78
N VAL A 79 -0.99 39.82 33.12
CA VAL A 79 -0.18 38.87 33.89
C VAL A 79 1.08 38.48 33.12
N GLN A 80 0.95 38.20 31.81
CA GLN A 80 2.12 37.95 30.96
C GLN A 80 3.08 39.14 30.89
N VAL A 81 2.56 40.37 30.79
CA VAL A 81 3.40 41.58 30.86
C VAL A 81 4.12 41.66 32.20
N ASN A 82 3.46 41.32 33.31
CA ASN A 82 4.05 41.31 34.64
C ASN A 82 5.17 40.26 34.78
N GLU A 83 4.95 39.03 34.30
CA GLU A 83 5.96 37.97 34.30
C GLU A 83 7.22 38.40 33.51
N ARG A 84 7.05 38.94 32.30
CA ARG A 84 8.17 39.40 31.47
C ARG A 84 8.83 40.66 32.04
N PHE A 85 8.08 41.54 32.70
CA PHE A 85 8.61 42.69 33.44
C PHE A 85 9.56 42.23 34.55
N HIS A 86 9.16 41.23 35.34
CA HIS A 86 10.02 40.67 36.38
C HIS A 86 11.24 39.93 35.82
N ALA A 87 11.13 39.31 34.65
CA ALA A 87 12.30 38.72 33.98
C ALA A 87 13.36 39.78 33.63
N ILE A 88 12.96 40.97 33.17
CA ILE A 88 13.88 42.10 32.95
C ILE A 88 14.47 42.57 34.29
N TRP A 89 13.63 42.69 35.32
CA TRP A 89 14.07 43.10 36.65
C TRP A 89 15.17 42.18 37.20
N ASP A 90 14.94 40.87 37.16
CA ASP A 90 15.87 39.87 37.68
C ASP A 90 17.19 39.87 36.88
N LEU A 91 17.09 40.04 35.56
CA LEU A 91 18.25 40.13 34.69
C LEU A 91 19.10 41.37 35.01
N THR A 92 18.49 42.55 35.08
CA THR A 92 19.18 43.80 35.45
C THR A 92 19.77 43.72 36.87
N SER A 93 19.04 43.13 37.83
CA SER A 93 19.56 42.88 39.18
C SER A 93 20.79 41.96 39.16
N GLY A 94 20.76 40.92 38.33
CA GLY A 94 21.88 40.03 38.05
C GLY A 94 23.09 40.76 37.45
N CYS A 95 22.87 41.60 36.42
CA CYS A 95 23.90 42.45 35.81
C CYS A 95 24.65 43.27 36.86
N CYS A 96 23.91 44.01 37.69
CA CYS A 96 24.46 44.84 38.76
C CYS A 96 25.29 44.03 39.76
N LYS A 97 24.80 42.86 40.20
CA LYS A 97 25.52 41.99 41.14
C LYS A 97 26.82 41.47 40.55
N THR A 98 26.81 40.98 39.31
CA THR A 98 28.00 40.44 38.64
C THR A 98 29.06 41.52 38.38
N LEU A 99 28.65 42.72 37.96
CA LEU A 99 29.57 43.82 37.68
C LEU A 99 30.20 44.39 38.97
N LYS A 100 29.43 44.50 40.07
CA LYS A 100 29.94 44.93 41.37
C LYS A 100 30.97 43.96 41.96
N LEU A 101 30.78 42.66 41.80
CA LEU A 101 31.72 41.64 42.27
C LEU A 101 33.07 41.70 41.55
N ARG A 102 33.09 42.15 40.28
CA ARG A 102 34.30 42.16 39.44
C ARG A 102 35.06 43.49 39.40
N LEU A 103 34.45 44.58 39.87
CA LEU A 103 35.11 45.90 39.98
C LEU A 103 36.19 45.98 41.07
N GLY A 104 36.40 44.90 41.83
CA GLY A 104 37.51 44.76 42.78
C GLY A 104 38.87 44.46 42.12
N ASP A 105 38.89 43.98 40.87
CA ASP A 105 40.11 43.70 40.11
C ASP A 105 40.37 44.83 39.09
N SER A 106 41.62 45.29 38.98
CA SER A 106 42.01 46.57 38.36
C SER A 106 41.86 46.69 36.83
N SER A 107 41.23 45.73 36.14
CA SER A 107 40.88 45.84 34.71
C SER A 107 39.81 44.82 34.30
N VAL A 108 38.73 45.26 33.65
CA VAL A 108 37.66 44.38 33.14
C VAL A 108 37.82 44.18 31.62
N ASP A 109 37.90 42.93 31.16
CA ASP A 109 37.90 42.58 29.73
C ASP A 109 36.52 42.86 29.11
N VAL A 110 36.50 43.38 27.88
CA VAL A 110 35.28 43.68 27.11
C VAL A 110 34.39 42.44 26.94
N ASN A 111 35.00 41.26 26.78
CA ASN A 111 34.25 39.99 26.61
C ASN A 111 33.57 39.51 27.91
N ASP A 112 34.00 40.04 29.06
CA ASP A 112 33.43 39.72 30.36
C ASP A 112 32.28 40.66 30.76
N ILE A 113 32.00 41.70 29.97
CA ILE A 113 30.85 42.59 30.17
C ILE A 113 29.58 41.77 29.96
N TYR A 114 28.68 41.82 30.95
CA TYR A 114 27.45 41.01 30.95
C TYR A 114 26.62 41.15 29.66
N ILE A 115 26.53 42.37 29.11
CA ILE A 115 25.81 42.66 27.84
C ILE A 115 26.40 41.90 26.65
N VAL A 116 27.72 41.78 26.59
CA VAL A 116 28.47 41.08 25.53
C VAL A 116 28.39 39.57 25.77
N LYS A 117 28.56 39.13 27.02
CA LYS A 117 28.58 37.73 27.42
C LYS A 117 27.22 37.03 27.32
N ASN A 118 26.14 37.71 27.70
CA ASN A 118 24.78 37.15 27.76
C ASN A 118 23.83 37.78 26.71
N GLN A 119 24.39 38.17 25.57
CA GLN A 119 23.69 38.87 24.50
C GLN A 119 22.41 38.15 24.03
N SER A 120 22.43 36.82 23.89
CA SER A 120 21.27 36.03 23.44
C SER A 120 20.12 36.03 24.45
N ASN A 121 20.42 35.92 25.74
CA ASN A 121 19.42 35.92 26.81
C ASN A 121 18.78 37.31 26.95
N LEU A 122 19.60 38.37 26.92
CA LEU A 122 19.14 39.76 26.89
C LEU A 122 18.18 40.00 25.72
N LEU A 123 18.59 39.59 24.51
CA LEU A 123 17.77 39.73 23.30
C LEU A 123 16.41 39.03 23.47
N GLN A 124 16.40 37.81 23.98
CA GLN A 124 15.20 37.03 24.19
C GLN A 124 14.24 37.70 25.20
N VAL A 125 14.74 38.09 26.37
CA VAL A 125 13.92 38.67 27.44
C VAL A 125 13.27 39.99 26.99
N TYR A 126 14.03 40.88 26.34
CA TYR A 126 13.48 42.13 25.79
C TYR A 126 12.46 41.86 24.67
N THR A 127 12.75 40.91 23.79
CA THR A 127 11.82 40.52 22.71
C THR A 127 10.51 40.01 23.27
N GLU A 128 10.56 39.08 24.23
CA GLU A 128 9.37 38.52 24.89
C GLU A 128 8.57 39.58 25.66
N TYR A 129 9.26 40.51 26.34
CA TYR A 129 8.61 41.62 27.03
C TYR A 129 7.84 42.53 26.08
N PHE A 130 8.49 43.02 25.01
CA PHE A 130 7.82 43.89 24.05
C PHE A 130 6.74 43.16 23.25
N LEU A 131 6.86 41.86 23.00
CA LEU A 131 5.77 41.05 22.44
C LEU A 131 4.57 41.00 23.39
N ALA A 132 4.77 40.78 24.69
CA ALA A 132 3.69 40.80 25.68
C ALA A 132 3.02 42.19 25.78
N VAL A 133 3.82 43.26 25.80
CA VAL A 133 3.30 44.64 25.83
C VAL A 133 2.52 44.97 24.56
N THR A 134 3.05 44.62 23.38
CA THR A 134 2.35 44.85 22.11
C THR A 134 1.07 44.05 22.02
N ASN A 135 1.03 42.80 22.49
CA ASN A 135 -0.19 42.01 22.61
C ASN A 135 -1.26 42.73 23.44
N HIS A 136 -0.87 43.31 24.58
CA HIS A 136 -1.77 44.06 25.44
C HIS A 136 -2.29 45.35 24.78
N ILE A 137 -1.45 46.02 23.99
CA ILE A 137 -1.81 47.21 23.21
C ILE A 137 -2.86 46.86 22.14
N VAL A 138 -2.63 45.78 21.37
CA VAL A 138 -3.50 45.37 20.25
C VAL A 138 -4.92 45.07 20.72
N ILE A 139 -5.08 44.38 21.84
CA ILE A 139 -6.41 44.05 22.40
C ILE A 139 -7.12 45.22 23.10
N LYS A 140 -6.54 46.44 23.04
CA LYS A 140 -7.03 47.63 23.74
C LYS A 140 -7.05 47.45 25.27
N GLY A 141 -6.11 46.67 25.82
CA GLY A 141 -6.06 46.34 27.24
C GLY A 141 -5.96 47.60 28.13
N PHE A 142 -5.03 48.50 27.79
CA PHE A 142 -4.89 49.78 28.52
C PHE A 142 -6.12 50.69 28.43
N ASP A 143 -6.91 50.65 27.35
CA ASP A 143 -8.14 51.46 27.21
C ASP A 143 -9.25 50.95 28.15
N LYS A 144 -9.26 49.64 28.39
CA LYS A 144 -10.23 48.97 29.27
C LYS A 144 -9.88 49.15 30.72
N VAL A 145 -8.60 48.99 31.08
CA VAL A 145 -8.16 49.13 32.47
C VAL A 145 -8.18 50.60 32.93
N SER A 146 -7.97 51.57 32.04
CA SER A 146 -7.97 53.00 32.41
C SER A 146 -9.31 53.54 32.90
N LYS A 147 -10.44 52.88 32.58
CA LYS A 147 -11.80 53.33 32.96
C LYS A 147 -12.11 53.11 34.46
N PRO A 148 -12.06 51.87 35.01
CA PRO A 148 -12.37 51.61 36.42
C PRO A 148 -11.35 52.24 37.38
N THR A 149 -10.08 52.28 36.98
CA THR A 149 -8.99 52.80 37.83
C THR A 149 -8.78 54.32 37.70
N SER A 150 -9.59 55.02 36.90
CA SER A 150 -9.44 56.45 36.58
C SER A 150 -9.37 57.37 37.81
N ILE A 151 -10.09 57.03 38.89
CA ILE A 151 -10.10 57.79 40.15
C ILE A 151 -8.74 57.70 40.85
N TYR A 152 -8.15 56.51 40.92
CA TYR A 152 -6.83 56.30 41.53
C TYR A 152 -5.74 57.09 40.79
N TRP A 153 -5.75 57.06 39.44
CA TRP A 153 -4.75 57.75 38.63
C TRP A 153 -4.86 59.28 38.73
N LYS A 154 -6.08 59.82 38.85
CA LYS A 154 -6.30 61.26 39.06
C LYS A 154 -5.72 61.72 40.39
N THR A 155 -5.89 60.93 41.46
CA THR A 155 -5.36 61.23 42.80
C THR A 155 -3.83 61.15 42.85
N ASN A 156 -3.22 60.21 42.13
CA ASN A 156 -1.76 60.00 42.11
C ASN A 156 -1.04 60.67 40.93
N LYS A 157 -1.68 61.61 40.22
CA LYS A 157 -1.15 62.26 38.99
C LYS A 157 0.27 62.82 39.16
N ARG A 158 0.62 63.37 40.33
CA ARG A 158 1.96 63.93 40.60
C ARG A 158 3.06 62.87 40.67
N GLY A 159 2.82 61.75 41.35
CA GLY A 159 3.80 60.65 41.49
C GLY A 159 3.98 59.84 40.20
N LEU A 160 3.01 59.92 39.29
CA LEU A 160 3.07 59.29 37.97
C LEU A 160 3.83 60.15 36.96
N LYS A 161 3.62 61.48 36.97
CA LYS A 161 4.35 62.42 36.09
C LYS A 161 5.87 62.36 36.27
N THR A 162 6.37 61.97 37.44
CA THR A 162 7.80 61.82 37.71
C THR A 162 8.43 60.57 37.08
N LEU A 163 7.65 59.65 36.49
CA LEU A 163 8.15 58.41 35.87
C LEU A 163 8.61 58.58 34.41
N ILE A 164 8.01 59.49 33.65
CA ILE A 164 8.29 59.71 32.20
C ILE A 164 8.77 61.15 31.92
N GLY A 165 8.78 62.02 32.94
CA GLY A 165 9.05 63.46 32.78
C GLY A 165 7.79 64.27 32.47
N GLU A 166 7.88 65.59 32.63
CA GLU A 166 6.73 66.48 32.42
C GLU A 166 6.27 66.46 30.97
N THR A 167 5.03 66.03 30.76
CA THR A 167 4.36 66.10 29.48
C THR A 167 2.96 66.68 29.69
N ASP A 168 2.46 67.36 28.64
CA ASP A 168 1.16 68.02 28.57
C ASP A 168 -0.02 67.07 28.89
N ASP A 169 -1.26 67.58 28.92
CA ASP A 169 -2.47 66.79 29.24
C ASP A 169 -2.74 65.67 28.21
N ILE A 170 -2.01 64.56 28.36
CA ILE A 170 -2.13 63.32 27.59
C ILE A 170 -3.20 62.42 28.24
N SER A 171 -3.95 61.68 27.43
CA SER A 171 -4.93 60.70 27.92
C SER A 171 -4.28 59.63 28.81
N LEU A 172 -5.00 59.18 29.85
CA LEU A 172 -4.52 58.15 30.79
C LEU A 172 -4.04 56.87 30.10
N THR A 173 -4.67 56.51 28.98
CA THR A 173 -4.27 55.32 28.22
C THR A 173 -2.91 55.49 27.54
N VAL A 174 -2.69 56.61 26.85
CA VAL A 174 -1.40 56.88 26.20
C VAL A 174 -0.31 57.01 27.26
N PHE A 175 -0.65 57.59 28.42
CA PHE A 175 0.26 57.67 29.56
C PHE A 175 0.66 56.28 30.09
N LEU A 176 -0.30 55.37 30.33
CA LEU A 176 0.00 53.99 30.75
C LEU A 176 0.82 53.24 29.69
N GLN A 177 0.50 53.41 28.41
CA GLN A 177 1.28 52.81 27.33
C GLN A 177 2.74 53.26 27.36
N ARG A 178 3.00 54.55 27.53
CA ARG A 178 4.36 55.11 27.61
C ARG A 178 5.14 54.57 28.80
N ILE A 179 4.49 54.28 29.95
CA ILE A 179 5.17 53.72 31.14
C ILE A 179 5.79 52.36 30.83
N PHE A 180 5.08 51.53 30.07
CA PHE A 180 5.53 50.18 29.72
C PHE A 180 6.39 50.12 28.45
N THR A 181 6.69 51.26 27.80
CA THR A 181 7.48 51.28 26.56
C THR A 181 8.71 52.18 26.63
N GLU A 182 8.59 53.42 27.07
CA GLU A 182 9.67 54.41 27.01
C GLU A 182 10.87 54.08 27.92
N PRO A 183 10.68 53.79 29.22
CA PRO A 183 11.82 53.48 30.10
C PRO A 183 12.64 52.28 29.62
N PHE A 184 11.97 51.28 29.06
CA PHE A 184 12.60 50.06 28.54
C PHE A 184 13.32 50.30 27.21
N ARG A 185 12.76 51.16 26.34
CA ARG A 185 13.39 51.55 25.08
C ARG A 185 14.63 52.41 25.32
N ASP A 186 14.54 53.35 26.26
CA ASP A 186 15.65 54.19 26.68
C ASP A 186 16.78 53.33 27.27
N HIS A 187 16.44 52.30 28.03
CA HIS A 187 17.41 51.35 28.57
C HIS A 187 18.13 50.50 27.49
N VAL A 188 17.42 50.06 26.44
CA VAL A 188 18.08 49.41 25.29
C VAL A 188 18.97 50.40 24.52
N GLN A 189 18.57 51.67 24.46
CA GLN A 189 19.35 52.73 23.84
C GLN A 189 20.61 53.05 24.64
N THR A 190 20.57 53.06 25.98
CA THR A 190 21.77 53.25 26.81
C THR A 190 22.78 52.13 26.59
N TYR A 191 22.36 50.89 26.36
CA TYR A 191 23.25 49.79 25.97
C TYR A 191 23.94 50.04 24.63
N SER A 192 23.19 50.51 23.63
CA SER A 192 23.75 50.84 22.31
C SER A 192 24.75 52.00 22.38
N LEU A 193 24.44 53.04 23.17
CA LEU A 193 25.33 54.18 23.40
C LEU A 193 26.59 53.78 24.17
N PHE A 194 26.47 52.96 25.20
CA PHE A 194 27.59 52.46 25.99
C PHE A 194 28.53 51.59 25.15
N LEU A 195 27.99 50.66 24.35
CA LEU A 195 28.77 49.86 23.41
C LEU A 195 29.43 50.71 22.33
N SER A 196 28.78 51.78 21.86
CA SER A 196 29.37 52.73 20.91
C SER A 196 30.51 53.54 21.53
N GLN A 197 30.40 53.94 22.80
CA GLN A 197 31.46 54.65 23.53
C GLN A 197 32.67 53.74 23.77
N ILE A 198 32.46 52.46 24.10
CA ILE A 198 33.52 51.47 24.21
C ILE A 198 34.17 51.23 22.84
N ASN A 199 33.37 51.04 21.79
CA ASN A 199 33.89 50.81 20.44
C ASN A 199 34.71 51.99 19.91
N GLY A 200 34.28 53.24 20.19
CA GLY A 200 35.02 54.45 19.82
C GLY A 200 36.38 54.54 20.52
N LYS A 201 36.43 54.28 21.84
CA LYS A 201 37.69 54.29 22.62
C LYS A 201 38.65 53.17 22.20
N LEU A 202 38.11 51.99 21.87
CA LEU A 202 38.91 50.87 21.36
C LEU A 202 39.45 51.13 19.94
N ALA A 203 38.70 51.85 19.10
CA ALA A 203 39.15 52.25 17.77
C ALA A 203 40.28 53.30 17.83
N GLU A 204 40.23 54.21 18.81
CA GLU A 204 41.32 55.17 19.09
C GLU A 204 42.61 54.47 19.58
N GLU A 205 42.48 53.38 20.34
CA GLU A 205 43.63 52.64 20.91
C GLU A 205 44.24 51.59 19.96
N SER A 206 43.50 51.05 18.99
CA SER A 206 43.95 49.92 18.15
C SER A 206 44.07 50.19 16.65
N GLY A 207 43.64 51.35 16.14
CA GLY A 207 43.82 51.74 14.73
C GLY A 207 42.97 50.96 13.71
N GLU A 208 42.30 49.87 14.12
CA GLU A 208 41.37 49.09 13.30
C GLU A 208 39.93 49.22 13.82
N THR A 209 38.97 49.41 12.91
CA THR A 209 37.53 49.42 13.22
C THR A 209 37.04 47.99 13.52
N SER A 210 37.45 47.40 14.64
CA SER A 210 36.89 46.13 15.09
C SER A 210 35.44 46.35 15.52
N SER A 211 34.48 46.10 14.63
CA SER A 211 33.05 46.19 14.99
C SER A 211 32.75 45.14 16.06
N ILE A 212 32.37 45.57 17.27
CA ILE A 212 31.82 44.66 18.28
C ILE A 212 30.50 44.12 17.73
N ASP A 213 30.42 42.83 17.38
CA ASP A 213 29.20 42.19 16.85
C ASP A 213 27.97 42.46 17.73
N SER A 214 28.15 42.59 19.05
CA SER A 214 27.09 42.97 19.99
C SER A 214 26.45 44.33 19.69
N LEU A 215 27.21 45.35 19.24
CA LEU A 215 26.65 46.66 18.89
C LEU A 215 25.59 46.56 17.79
N ASN A 216 25.90 45.83 16.71
CA ASN A 216 24.96 45.62 15.61
C ASN A 216 23.69 44.91 16.09
N THR A 217 23.79 43.98 17.04
CA THR A 217 22.61 43.29 17.56
C THR A 217 21.70 44.16 18.43
N PHE A 218 22.24 45.06 19.27
CA PHE A 218 21.42 45.98 20.06
C PHE A 218 20.81 47.10 19.20
N VAL A 219 21.52 47.56 18.17
CA VAL A 219 20.95 48.46 17.15
C VAL A 219 19.82 47.76 16.39
N ASN A 220 19.98 46.49 16.01
CA ASN A 220 18.91 45.70 15.39
C ASN A 220 17.75 45.46 16.36
N LEU A 221 18.01 45.25 17.66
CA LEU A 221 16.98 45.13 18.69
C LEU A 221 16.17 46.41 18.84
N GLN A 222 16.82 47.58 18.84
CA GLN A 222 16.13 48.88 18.92
C GLN A 222 15.24 49.12 17.69
N LYS A 223 15.73 48.78 16.49
CA LYS A 223 14.94 48.82 15.25
C LYS A 223 13.75 47.87 15.32
N TYR A 224 13.99 46.63 15.73
CA TYR A 224 12.95 45.61 15.90
C TYR A 224 11.86 46.06 16.90
N ILE A 225 12.25 46.54 18.09
CA ILE A 225 11.32 47.04 19.11
C ILE A 225 10.45 48.18 18.56
N SER A 226 11.07 49.13 17.85
CA SER A 226 10.34 50.26 17.27
C SER A 226 9.32 49.75 16.22
N GLN A 227 9.72 48.83 15.35
CA GLN A 227 8.86 48.24 14.34
C GLN A 227 7.67 47.46 14.93
N ILE A 228 7.89 46.57 15.90
CA ILE A 228 6.78 45.80 16.52
C ILE A 228 5.78 46.69 17.27
N LEU A 229 6.25 47.80 17.84
CA LEU A 229 5.41 48.81 18.47
C LEU A 229 4.58 49.55 17.42
N ASP A 230 5.21 50.02 16.34
CA ASP A 230 4.53 50.71 15.24
C ASP A 230 3.44 49.83 14.62
N GLU A 231 3.74 48.56 14.34
CA GLU A 231 2.74 47.60 13.85
C GLU A 231 1.60 47.37 14.85
N ALA A 232 1.90 47.27 16.14
CA ALA A 232 0.88 47.11 17.17
C ALA A 232 -0.03 48.35 17.28
N PHE A 233 0.53 49.55 17.16
CA PHE A 233 -0.23 50.79 17.12
C PHE A 233 -1.10 50.89 15.88
N GLN A 234 -0.56 50.57 14.70
CA GLN A 234 -1.33 50.51 13.45
C GLN A 234 -2.50 49.52 13.56
N THR A 235 -2.25 48.35 14.14
CA THR A 235 -3.28 47.33 14.40
C THR A 235 -4.34 47.84 15.39
N LYS A 236 -3.94 48.52 16.48
CA LYS A 236 -4.88 49.15 17.42
C LYS A 236 -5.75 50.21 16.72
N MET A 237 -5.16 51.04 15.86
CA MET A 237 -5.87 52.09 15.11
C MET A 237 -6.85 51.52 14.09
N LEU A 238 -6.52 50.38 13.46
CA LEU A 238 -7.45 49.61 12.64
C LEU A 238 -8.71 49.25 13.46
N TRP A 239 -8.56 48.74 14.68
CA TRP A 239 -9.70 48.40 15.53
C TRP A 239 -10.50 49.60 16.04
N VAL A 240 -9.90 50.79 16.12
CA VAL A 240 -10.62 52.02 16.49
C VAL A 240 -11.49 52.50 15.33
N SER A 241 -11.01 52.35 14.10
CA SER A 241 -11.71 52.76 12.88
C SER A 241 -12.67 51.70 12.32
N SER A 242 -12.61 50.46 12.82
CA SER A 242 -13.43 49.33 12.36
C SER A 242 -14.69 49.13 13.20
N SER A 243 -15.68 48.41 12.65
CA SER A 243 -16.90 48.07 13.38
C SER A 243 -16.62 47.14 14.58
N SER A 244 -17.50 47.15 15.58
CA SER A 244 -17.39 46.28 16.75
C SER A 244 -17.45 44.79 16.38
N LYS A 245 -18.25 44.43 15.37
CA LYS A 245 -18.34 43.06 14.84
C LYS A 245 -17.04 42.60 14.19
N LEU A 246 -16.43 43.42 13.33
CA LEU A 246 -15.14 43.13 12.69
C LEU A 246 -14.02 42.99 13.74
N THR A 247 -14.01 43.89 14.72
CA THR A 247 -13.03 43.84 15.81
C THR A 247 -13.19 42.56 16.63
N ALA A 248 -14.41 42.13 16.94
CA ALA A 248 -14.64 40.88 17.67
C ALA A 248 -14.22 39.64 16.88
N ALA A 249 -14.35 39.64 15.55
CA ALA A 249 -13.98 38.52 14.69
C ALA A 249 -12.46 38.40 14.44
N LEU A 250 -11.76 39.54 14.31
CA LEU A 250 -10.37 39.57 13.87
C LEU A 250 -9.35 39.89 14.97
N CYS A 251 -9.76 40.46 16.10
CA CYS A 251 -8.83 40.88 17.15
C CYS A 251 -8.36 39.67 17.97
N THR A 252 -7.11 39.28 17.76
CA THR A 252 -6.36 38.36 18.62
C THR A 252 -5.13 39.07 19.19
N PRO A 253 -4.59 38.65 20.35
CA PRO A 253 -3.43 39.31 20.95
C PRO A 253 -2.20 39.32 20.04
N ASP A 254 -1.95 38.22 19.33
CA ASP A 254 -0.70 38.01 18.58
C ASP A 254 -0.75 38.56 17.15
N ARG A 255 -1.93 38.85 16.60
CA ARG A 255 -2.09 39.30 15.21
C ARG A 255 -1.57 40.72 15.00
N ARG A 256 -0.85 40.97 13.90
CA ARG A 256 -0.28 42.27 13.52
C ARG A 256 -0.64 42.62 12.08
N LEU A 257 -1.14 43.83 11.87
CA LEU A 257 -1.41 44.38 10.54
C LEU A 257 -0.08 44.76 9.86
N GLN A 258 0.15 44.23 8.66
CA GLN A 258 1.37 44.43 7.86
C GLN A 258 1.14 45.34 6.66
N GLU A 259 -0.05 45.26 6.04
CA GLU A 259 -0.44 46.16 4.95
C GLU A 259 -1.96 46.28 4.83
N ASP A 260 -2.41 47.43 4.34
CA ASP A 260 -3.81 47.71 4.03
C ASP A 260 -3.93 48.26 2.61
N SER A 261 -4.86 47.70 1.84
CA SER A 261 -5.21 48.14 0.49
C SER A 261 -5.57 49.63 0.38
N LYS A 262 -5.98 50.28 1.49
CA LYS A 262 -6.20 51.74 1.50
C LYS A 262 -4.91 52.56 1.48
N ASN A 263 -3.84 52.03 2.05
CA ASN A 263 -2.53 52.68 2.11
C ASN A 263 -1.75 52.41 0.82
N VAL A 264 -1.64 51.14 0.44
CA VAL A 264 -0.99 50.68 -0.79
C VAL A 264 -2.06 50.08 -1.69
N GLN A 265 -2.52 50.86 -2.67
CA GLN A 265 -3.70 50.55 -3.48
C GLN A 265 -3.54 49.25 -4.27
N ILE A 266 -4.45 48.32 -4.01
CA ILE A 266 -4.61 47.07 -4.78
C ILE A 266 -6.07 46.62 -4.69
N ALA A 267 -6.61 46.09 -5.78
CA ALA A 267 -8.01 45.67 -5.87
C ALA A 267 -8.13 44.28 -6.50
N VAL A 268 -9.16 43.53 -6.10
CA VAL A 268 -9.52 42.26 -6.72
C VAL A 268 -10.23 42.55 -8.05
N THR A 269 -9.81 41.92 -9.15
CA THR A 269 -10.38 42.16 -10.50
C THR A 269 -11.90 41.96 -10.57
N SER A 270 -12.45 41.06 -9.74
CA SER A 270 -13.90 40.81 -9.70
C SER A 270 -14.72 41.96 -9.08
N GLY A 271 -14.09 42.93 -8.42
CA GLY A 271 -14.77 44.05 -7.75
C GLY A 271 -15.64 43.65 -6.55
N ARG A 272 -15.61 42.38 -6.13
CA ARG A 272 -16.44 41.85 -5.02
C ARG A 272 -16.02 42.34 -3.64
N TYR A 273 -14.76 42.75 -3.49
CA TYR A 273 -14.16 43.10 -2.21
C TYR A 273 -13.71 44.55 -2.20
N ASP A 274 -14.06 45.28 -1.14
CA ASP A 274 -13.84 46.72 -1.02
C ASP A 274 -12.49 47.06 -0.37
N ARG A 275 -11.94 46.13 0.43
CA ARG A 275 -10.69 46.33 1.16
C ARG A 275 -10.01 44.98 1.45
N ILE A 276 -8.69 44.95 1.30
CA ILE A 276 -7.83 43.81 1.62
C ILE A 276 -6.91 44.21 2.77
N LEU A 277 -6.84 43.36 3.80
CA LEU A 277 -5.96 43.52 4.95
C LEU A 277 -4.99 42.34 5.00
N LEU A 278 -3.70 42.65 5.07
CA LEU A 278 -2.65 41.66 5.25
C LEU A 278 -2.18 41.67 6.70
N PHE A 279 -2.42 40.58 7.41
CA PHE A 279 -1.87 40.33 8.73
C PHE A 279 -0.64 39.42 8.65
N ASP A 280 0.08 39.28 9.75
CA ASP A 280 1.21 38.37 9.90
C ASP A 280 0.82 36.88 9.93
N ASP A 281 -0.45 36.58 10.17
CA ASP A 281 -0.99 35.22 10.20
C ASP A 281 -1.97 34.91 9.05
N SER A 282 -2.65 35.93 8.53
CA SER A 282 -3.79 35.75 7.64
C SER A 282 -3.95 36.88 6.62
N LEU A 283 -4.49 36.54 5.46
CA LEU A 283 -4.94 37.47 4.44
C LEU A 283 -6.45 37.60 4.53
N VAL A 284 -6.97 38.82 4.67
CA VAL A 284 -8.40 39.07 4.90
C VAL A 284 -8.98 39.96 3.81
N PHE A 285 -10.04 39.47 3.16
CA PHE A 285 -10.84 40.22 2.20
C PHE A 285 -12.15 40.68 2.85
N LEU A 286 -12.48 41.96 2.69
CA LEU A 286 -13.67 42.58 3.27
C LEU A 286 -14.69 42.92 2.19
N GLN A 287 -15.93 42.46 2.37
CA GLN A 287 -17.08 42.80 1.55
C GLN A 287 -18.18 43.37 2.46
N GLY A 288 -18.23 44.69 2.61
CA GLY A 288 -19.10 45.34 3.61
C GLY A 288 -18.85 44.86 5.05
N ILE A 289 -19.73 43.99 5.56
CA ILE A 289 -19.65 43.41 6.93
C ILE A 289 -19.06 41.98 6.92
N GLU A 290 -19.07 41.31 5.76
CA GLU A 290 -18.57 39.95 5.61
C GLU A 290 -17.04 39.93 5.47
N THR A 291 -16.41 38.90 6.06
CA THR A 291 -14.96 38.73 6.09
C THR A 291 -14.57 37.35 5.57
N HIS A 292 -13.73 37.32 4.55
CA HIS A 292 -13.08 36.10 4.07
C HIS A 292 -11.65 36.07 4.59
N ILE A 293 -11.34 35.11 5.46
CA ILE A 293 -10.03 34.98 6.12
C ILE A 293 -9.31 33.77 5.53
N CYS A 294 -8.12 33.98 5.01
CA CYS A 294 -7.23 32.94 4.48
C CYS A 294 -5.99 32.83 5.37
N ASP A 295 -5.68 31.63 5.87
CA ASP A 295 -4.42 31.37 6.59
C ASP A 295 -3.26 31.44 5.60
N LEU A 296 -2.20 32.19 5.91
CA LEU A 296 -1.03 32.32 5.03
C LEU A 296 -0.33 30.97 4.77
N LYS A 297 -0.48 29.98 5.64
CA LYS A 297 0.04 28.62 5.41
C LYS A 297 -0.57 27.95 4.18
N THR A 298 -1.80 28.32 3.80
CA THR A 298 -2.54 27.75 2.68
C THR A 298 -2.68 28.73 1.51
N VAL A 299 -1.85 29.77 1.45
CA VAL A 299 -1.86 30.77 0.39
C VAL A 299 -0.63 30.60 -0.50
N TRP A 300 -0.83 30.56 -1.82
CA TRP A 300 0.20 30.61 -2.85
C TRP A 300 0.09 31.89 -3.66
N VAL A 301 1.23 32.40 -4.12
CA VAL A 301 1.31 33.64 -4.87
C VAL A 301 2.01 33.35 -6.20
N CYS A 302 1.37 33.73 -7.30
CA CYS A 302 1.93 33.63 -8.64
C CYS A 302 1.87 35.00 -9.32
N SER A 303 2.96 35.42 -9.95
CA SER A 303 2.98 36.61 -10.79
C SER A 303 2.93 36.18 -12.26
N SER A 304 1.90 36.59 -12.99
CA SER A 304 1.81 36.41 -14.44
C SER A 304 1.86 37.77 -15.15
N THR A 305 2.50 37.82 -16.31
CA THR A 305 2.49 39.00 -17.19
C THR A 305 1.56 38.72 -18.36
N LYS A 306 0.48 39.49 -18.51
CA LYS A 306 -0.36 39.43 -19.73
C LYS A 306 0.01 40.59 -20.64
N GLN A 307 0.44 40.27 -21.85
CA GLN A 307 0.68 41.25 -22.91
C GLN A 307 -0.65 41.56 -23.60
N ASN A 308 -1.10 42.82 -23.50
CA ASN A 308 -2.12 43.38 -24.39
C ASN A 308 -1.46 44.49 -25.22
N TYR A 309 -1.93 44.67 -26.46
CA TYR A 309 -1.39 45.58 -27.49
C TYR A 309 -1.12 47.04 -27.04
N PHE A 310 -1.64 47.48 -25.89
CA PHE A 310 -1.51 48.86 -25.40
C PHE A 310 -0.88 49.01 -24.01
N GLN A 311 -0.66 47.95 -23.21
CA GLN A 311 -0.01 48.03 -21.88
C GLN A 311 0.34 46.63 -21.32
N ASN A 312 1.53 46.48 -20.74
CA ASN A 312 1.92 45.32 -19.94
C ASN A 312 1.37 45.48 -18.52
N PHE A 313 0.36 44.69 -18.15
CA PHE A 313 -0.09 44.62 -16.76
C PHE A 313 0.44 43.35 -16.11
N GLN A 314 1.16 43.52 -15.00
CA GLN A 314 1.50 42.42 -14.12
C GLN A 314 0.22 42.03 -13.36
N LEU A 315 -0.09 40.75 -13.26
CA LEU A 315 -1.22 40.22 -12.51
C LEU A 315 -0.67 39.40 -11.35
N LEU A 316 -1.18 39.68 -10.15
CA LEU A 316 -0.79 38.96 -8.94
C LEU A 316 -1.93 38.00 -8.60
N GLN A 317 -1.73 36.72 -8.86
CA GLN A 317 -2.70 35.67 -8.59
C GLN A 317 -2.42 35.07 -7.22
N ILE A 318 -3.41 35.14 -6.35
CA ILE A 318 -3.40 34.52 -5.03
C ILE A 318 -4.26 33.26 -5.12
N ILE A 319 -3.62 32.12 -4.93
CA ILE A 319 -4.25 30.81 -5.01
C ILE A 319 -4.45 30.30 -3.59
N THR A 320 -5.69 30.01 -3.24
CA THR A 320 -6.10 29.34 -2.00
C THR A 320 -6.77 28.01 -2.34
N PRO A 321 -7.07 27.14 -1.37
CA PRO A 321 -7.58 25.82 -1.71
C PRO A 321 -8.96 25.78 -2.38
N GLU A 322 -9.80 26.79 -2.14
CA GLU A 322 -11.16 26.89 -2.70
C GLU A 322 -11.35 28.05 -3.68
N GLU A 323 -10.51 29.09 -3.59
CA GLU A 323 -10.69 30.31 -4.37
C GLU A 323 -9.36 30.79 -4.95
N GLU A 324 -9.42 31.33 -6.17
CA GLU A 324 -8.33 32.08 -6.78
C GLU A 324 -8.71 33.56 -6.88
N PHE A 325 -7.86 34.43 -6.36
CA PHE A 325 -8.02 35.88 -6.42
C PHE A 325 -6.99 36.46 -7.39
N VAL A 326 -7.44 37.31 -8.31
CA VAL A 326 -6.53 38.11 -9.15
C VAL A 326 -6.52 39.52 -8.61
N LEU A 327 -5.34 39.98 -8.18
CA LEU A 327 -5.10 41.31 -7.68
C LEU A 327 -4.46 42.19 -8.75
N THR A 328 -4.96 43.42 -8.85
CA THR A 328 -4.51 44.43 -9.82
C THR A 328 -4.31 45.78 -9.12
N SER A 329 -3.32 46.53 -9.61
CA SER A 329 -3.04 47.91 -9.18
C SER A 329 -2.82 48.77 -10.42
N ARG A 330 -3.13 50.07 -10.33
CA ARG A 330 -2.78 51.06 -11.36
C ARG A 330 -1.28 51.35 -11.40
N GLU A 331 -0.61 51.14 -10.27
CA GLU A 331 0.81 51.37 -10.07
C GLU A 331 1.54 50.03 -9.88
N PRO A 332 2.53 49.69 -10.74
CA PRO A 332 3.25 48.42 -10.64
C PRO A 332 4.09 48.31 -9.36
N GLN A 333 4.51 49.45 -8.79
CA GLN A 333 5.25 49.49 -7.53
C GLN A 333 4.44 48.91 -6.37
N ASN A 334 3.16 49.26 -6.27
CA ASN A 334 2.27 48.75 -5.22
C ASN A 334 2.14 47.23 -5.30
N GLN A 335 2.02 46.69 -6.51
CA GLN A 335 1.93 45.25 -6.72
C GLN A 335 3.21 44.50 -6.33
N ALA A 336 4.38 45.08 -6.63
CA ALA A 336 5.67 44.52 -6.20
C ALA A 336 5.80 44.52 -4.66
N VAL A 337 5.36 45.58 -3.98
CA VAL A 337 5.35 45.66 -2.51
C VAL A 337 4.45 44.56 -1.93
N TRP A 338 3.24 44.40 -2.46
CA TRP A 338 2.30 43.35 -2.01
C TRP A 338 2.85 41.95 -2.24
N GLN A 339 3.39 41.67 -3.43
CA GLN A 339 4.01 40.38 -3.75
C GLN A 339 5.17 40.06 -2.80
N TRP A 340 6.05 41.03 -2.57
CA TRP A 340 7.19 40.88 -1.67
C TRP A 340 6.75 40.63 -0.22
N LYS A 341 5.83 41.45 0.31
CA LYS A 341 5.30 41.28 1.68
C LYS A 341 4.62 39.92 1.86
N LEU A 342 3.80 39.50 0.90
CA LEU A 342 3.12 38.21 0.94
C LEU A 342 4.11 37.04 0.96
N ASN A 343 5.07 37.00 0.03
CA ASN A 343 6.05 35.90 -0.04
C ASN A 343 6.87 35.79 1.25
N GLN A 344 7.27 36.91 1.83
CA GLN A 344 8.02 36.96 3.08
C GLN A 344 7.19 36.51 4.29
N LEU A 345 5.94 36.95 4.40
CA LEU A 345 5.06 36.55 5.50
C LEU A 345 4.67 35.07 5.40
N ILE A 346 4.43 34.56 4.19
CA ILE A 346 4.18 33.13 3.95
C ILE A 346 5.38 32.30 4.43
N GLN A 347 6.61 32.66 4.05
CA GLN A 347 7.80 31.95 4.53
C GLN A 347 7.94 32.00 6.04
N GLN A 348 7.77 33.17 6.66
CA GLN A 348 7.84 33.30 8.12
C GLN A 348 6.76 32.44 8.80
N ARG A 349 5.55 32.36 8.23
CA ARG A 349 4.50 31.50 8.76
C ARG A 349 4.78 30.02 8.64
N LEU A 350 5.43 29.58 7.56
CA LEU A 350 5.85 28.20 7.39
C LEU A 350 6.97 27.82 8.37
N ILE A 351 7.92 28.73 8.64
CA ILE A 351 9.02 28.51 9.59
C ILE A 351 8.53 28.55 11.05
N GLY A 352 7.42 29.23 11.33
CA GLY A 352 6.85 29.36 12.68
C GLY A 352 7.64 30.29 13.60
N ARG A 353 8.58 31.07 13.05
CA ARG A 353 9.35 32.08 13.79
C ARG A 353 9.30 33.41 13.05
N ARG A 354 9.24 34.50 13.83
CA ARG A 354 9.31 35.86 13.30
C ARG A 354 10.78 36.21 13.06
N ASN A 355 11.08 36.78 11.90
CA ASN A 355 12.47 37.14 11.56
C ASN A 355 13.01 38.22 12.50
N PHE A 356 14.24 38.04 12.99
CA PHE A 356 15.00 39.05 13.72
C PHE A 356 16.32 39.32 12.98
N PRO A 357 16.53 40.53 12.40
CA PRO A 357 15.58 41.65 12.27
C PRO A 357 14.39 41.32 11.37
N LEU A 358 13.28 42.06 11.52
CA LEU A 358 12.09 41.90 10.69
C LEU A 358 12.49 42.08 9.22
N TRP A 359 12.13 41.11 8.38
CA TRP A 359 12.46 41.03 6.94
C TRP A 359 13.87 40.53 6.55
N GLY A 360 14.65 40.01 7.50
CA GLY A 360 15.91 39.31 7.22
C GLY A 360 17.06 40.24 6.77
N LYS A 361 18.15 39.66 6.24
CA LYS A 361 19.25 40.44 5.64
C LYS A 361 18.85 40.87 4.23
N ALA A 362 19.08 42.14 3.88
CA ALA A 362 18.79 42.66 2.55
C ALA A 362 19.52 41.82 1.47
N GLY A 363 18.77 41.15 0.59
CA GLY A 363 19.31 40.37 -0.54
C GLY A 363 18.89 38.90 -0.61
N GLU A 364 18.35 38.31 0.47
CA GLU A 364 17.85 36.91 0.46
C GLU A 364 16.34 36.86 0.12
N THR A 365 15.99 37.15 -1.13
CA THR A 365 14.62 36.89 -1.63
C THR A 365 14.53 35.45 -2.12
N SER A 366 14.10 34.53 -1.26
CA SER A 366 13.67 33.20 -1.69
C SER A 366 12.14 33.22 -1.85
N ASP A 367 11.61 32.62 -2.89
CA ASP A 367 10.16 32.40 -3.02
C ASP A 367 9.70 31.29 -2.06
N PRO A 368 8.43 31.32 -1.58
CA PRO A 368 7.90 30.23 -0.77
C PRO A 368 7.89 28.91 -1.56
N PRO A 369 8.05 27.75 -0.89
CA PRO A 369 8.05 26.46 -1.56
C PRO A 369 6.70 26.18 -2.26
N THR A 370 6.78 25.63 -3.47
CA THR A 370 5.60 25.32 -4.30
C THR A 370 4.77 24.19 -3.72
N SER A 371 5.43 23.18 -3.16
CA SER A 371 4.81 22.08 -2.42
C SER A 371 5.15 22.19 -0.93
N ARG A 372 4.14 21.98 -0.07
CA ARG A 372 4.28 22.06 1.39
C ARG A 372 3.17 21.29 2.10
N VAL A 373 3.48 20.78 3.30
CA VAL A 373 2.49 20.12 4.16
C VAL A 373 1.59 21.16 4.83
N SER A 374 0.28 20.96 4.74
CA SER A 374 -0.69 21.82 5.39
C SER A 374 -1.96 21.07 5.75
N THR A 375 -2.70 21.64 6.71
CA THR A 375 -4.01 21.14 7.11
C THR A 375 -5.07 22.16 6.70
N TYR A 376 -6.10 21.73 5.98
CA TYR A 376 -7.19 22.61 5.51
C TYR A 376 -8.55 21.93 5.61
N THR A 377 -9.54 22.64 6.15
CA THR A 377 -10.94 22.20 6.18
C THR A 377 -11.73 22.92 5.11
N TYR A 378 -12.22 22.17 4.12
CA TYR A 378 -13.00 22.70 3.02
C TYR A 378 -14.39 23.12 3.49
N LYS A 379 -14.87 24.27 3.05
CA LYS A 379 -16.19 24.82 3.38
C LYS A 379 -17.22 24.50 2.31
N ASN A 380 -16.88 24.69 1.03
CA ASN A 380 -17.84 24.60 -0.07
C ASN A 380 -17.37 23.75 -1.25
N GLU A 381 -16.16 23.17 -1.19
CA GLU A 381 -15.56 22.40 -2.28
C GLU A 381 -16.29 21.08 -2.55
N GLY A 382 -17.31 21.10 -3.40
CA GLY A 382 -17.99 19.92 -3.97
C GLY A 382 -18.03 18.69 -3.06
N ARG A 383 -17.29 17.65 -3.45
CA ARG A 383 -17.20 16.35 -2.73
C ARG A 383 -16.43 16.40 -1.41
N PHE A 384 -15.60 17.42 -1.21
CA PHE A 384 -14.79 17.63 -0.02
C PHE A 384 -15.46 18.56 0.99
N LYS A 385 -16.72 18.97 0.78
CA LYS A 385 -17.45 19.84 1.70
C LYS A 385 -17.34 19.36 3.16
N ASN A 386 -16.86 20.23 4.03
CA ASN A 386 -16.57 20.02 5.46
C ASN A 386 -15.47 18.99 5.75
N ALA A 387 -14.79 18.44 4.75
CA ALA A 387 -13.68 17.51 4.93
C ALA A 387 -12.42 18.28 5.34
N THR A 388 -11.63 17.68 6.21
CA THR A 388 -10.31 18.17 6.58
C THR A 388 -9.25 17.35 5.86
N TYR A 389 -8.46 18.01 5.02
CA TYR A 389 -7.25 17.48 4.44
C TYR A 389 -6.06 17.76 5.35
N ASP A 390 -5.18 16.77 5.51
CA ASP A 390 -3.90 16.90 6.19
C ASP A 390 -2.83 16.17 5.36
N GLY A 391 -1.90 16.90 4.77
CA GLY A 391 -0.90 16.32 3.89
C GLY A 391 -0.22 17.31 2.95
N ASP A 392 0.43 16.77 1.94
CA ASP A 392 1.15 17.53 0.92
C ASP A 392 0.17 18.33 0.05
N MET A 393 0.45 19.62 -0.11
CA MET A 393 -0.33 20.51 -0.98
C MET A 393 0.59 21.25 -1.94
N SER A 394 0.17 21.32 -3.19
CA SER A 394 0.80 22.12 -4.25
C SER A 394 -0.23 23.06 -4.85
N TRP A 395 0.09 24.36 -4.91
CA TRP A 395 -0.76 25.38 -5.53
C TRP A 395 -2.23 25.33 -5.09
N GLY A 396 -2.47 25.25 -3.78
CA GLY A 396 -3.82 25.19 -3.22
C GLY A 396 -4.50 23.83 -3.27
N LYS A 397 -3.94 22.84 -3.97
CA LYS A 397 -4.57 21.52 -4.14
C LYS A 397 -3.80 20.41 -3.44
N PRO A 398 -4.49 19.37 -2.92
CA PRO A 398 -3.85 18.13 -2.50
C PRO A 398 -2.96 17.54 -3.59
N ASP A 399 -1.70 17.28 -3.30
CA ASP A 399 -0.72 16.80 -4.27
C ASP A 399 0.45 16.14 -3.54
N GLY A 400 0.58 14.82 -3.67
CA GLY A 400 1.44 13.98 -2.83
C GLY A 400 0.66 13.18 -1.80
N LYS A 401 1.24 12.91 -0.64
CA LYS A 401 0.62 12.05 0.38
C LYS A 401 -0.27 12.85 1.31
N GLY A 402 -1.45 12.32 1.62
CA GLY A 402 -2.35 13.00 2.54
C GLY A 402 -3.47 12.14 3.10
N THR A 403 -4.21 12.75 4.02
CA THR A 403 -5.38 12.17 4.68
C THR A 403 -6.56 13.14 4.60
N LEU A 404 -7.70 12.68 4.07
CA LEU A 404 -8.98 13.39 4.08
C LEU A 404 -9.91 12.77 5.13
N LYS A 405 -10.41 13.58 6.06
CA LYS A 405 -11.39 13.15 7.07
C LYS A 405 -12.67 13.95 6.93
N TRP A 406 -13.80 13.26 6.76
CA TRP A 406 -15.11 13.89 6.71
C TRP A 406 -15.80 13.86 8.09
N PRO A 407 -16.68 14.83 8.40
CA PRO A 407 -17.39 14.87 9.68
C PRO A 407 -18.36 13.70 9.88
N ASP A 408 -18.78 13.05 8.80
CA ASP A 408 -19.64 11.86 8.84
C ASP A 408 -18.88 10.57 9.18
N GLY A 409 -17.55 10.66 9.37
CA GLY A 409 -16.68 9.54 9.73
C GLY A 409 -16.00 8.88 8.52
N ARG A 410 -16.29 9.30 7.28
CA ARG A 410 -15.52 8.83 6.11
C ARG A 410 -14.08 9.29 6.21
N ASN A 411 -13.15 8.48 5.70
CA ASN A 411 -11.73 8.80 5.71
C ASN A 411 -11.04 8.25 4.45
N HIS A 412 -10.15 9.01 3.83
CA HIS A 412 -9.30 8.57 2.73
C HIS A 412 -7.85 8.85 3.08
N VAL A 413 -6.98 7.85 2.96
CA VAL A 413 -5.54 7.98 3.16
C VAL A 413 -4.85 7.47 1.92
N GLY A 414 -4.02 8.28 1.28
CA GLY A 414 -3.33 7.84 0.07
C GLY A 414 -2.61 8.96 -0.65
N ASP A 415 -2.28 8.67 -1.90
CA ASP A 415 -1.66 9.62 -2.80
C ASP A 415 -2.72 10.49 -3.51
N PHE A 416 -2.36 11.73 -3.78
CA PHE A 416 -3.17 12.74 -4.42
C PHE A 416 -2.40 13.37 -5.57
N GLN A 417 -3.12 13.73 -6.64
CA GLN A 417 -2.58 14.49 -7.74
C GLN A 417 -3.61 15.52 -8.20
N PHE A 418 -3.19 16.78 -8.36
CA PHE A 418 -4.05 17.88 -8.80
C PHE A 418 -5.38 18.02 -8.02
N GLY A 419 -5.36 17.70 -6.73
CA GLY A 419 -6.52 17.76 -5.83
C GLY A 419 -7.44 16.55 -5.86
N GLN A 420 -7.04 15.46 -6.52
CA GLN A 420 -7.83 14.23 -6.59
C GLN A 420 -7.04 13.02 -6.09
N GLU A 421 -7.74 12.03 -5.53
CA GLU A 421 -7.13 10.76 -5.13
C GLU A 421 -6.55 10.09 -6.38
N ASN A 422 -5.28 9.71 -6.32
CA ASN A 422 -4.57 9.14 -7.45
C ASN A 422 -3.50 8.17 -6.94
N GLY A 423 -3.32 7.02 -7.59
CA GLY A 423 -2.44 5.97 -7.07
C GLY A 423 -3.12 5.14 -5.98
N PHE A 424 -2.35 4.58 -5.05
CA PHE A 424 -2.92 3.72 -4.01
C PHE A 424 -3.54 4.55 -2.88
N GLY A 425 -4.71 4.10 -2.41
CA GLY A 425 -5.41 4.73 -1.30
C GLY A 425 -6.33 3.77 -0.55
N VAL A 426 -6.46 4.04 0.74
CA VAL A 426 -7.39 3.36 1.65
C VAL A 426 -8.54 4.30 1.96
N TYR A 427 -9.75 3.90 1.56
CA TYR A 427 -10.98 4.63 1.83
C TYR A 427 -11.84 3.86 2.83
N LEU A 428 -12.25 4.53 3.90
CA LEU A 428 -13.10 4.01 4.95
C LEU A 428 -14.46 4.70 4.89
N VAL A 429 -15.52 3.90 4.83
CA VAL A 429 -16.91 4.36 4.86
C VAL A 429 -17.60 3.79 6.09
N PRO A 430 -18.08 4.62 7.02
CA PRO A 430 -18.85 4.16 8.18
C PRO A 430 -20.12 3.44 7.75
N SER A 431 -20.40 2.31 8.38
CA SER A 431 -21.66 1.59 8.20
C SER A 431 -22.75 2.09 9.16
N SER A 432 -23.98 1.64 8.92
CA SER A 432 -25.09 1.86 9.86
C SER A 432 -24.92 1.12 11.20
N LEU A 433 -24.08 0.09 11.23
CA LEU A 433 -23.74 -0.65 12.45
C LEU A 433 -22.59 0.04 13.22
N PRO A 434 -22.69 0.16 14.56
CA PRO A 434 -21.65 0.78 15.36
C PRO A 434 -20.31 0.02 15.24
N ASP A 435 -19.21 0.76 15.15
CA ASP A 435 -17.83 0.26 15.03
C ASP A 435 -17.55 -0.63 13.81
N ARG A 436 -18.41 -0.59 12.77
CA ARG A 436 -18.17 -1.26 11.50
C ARG A 436 -17.99 -0.28 10.34
N TYR A 437 -17.07 -0.61 9.45
CA TYR A 437 -16.69 0.21 8.31
C TYR A 437 -16.55 -0.68 7.08
N ASP A 438 -16.95 -0.15 5.93
CA ASP A 438 -16.45 -0.66 4.66
C ASP A 438 -15.05 -0.08 4.44
N CYS A 439 -14.10 -0.93 4.11
CA CYS A 439 -12.69 -0.59 3.91
C CYS A 439 -12.27 -0.97 2.49
N TYR A 440 -12.05 0.04 1.66
CA TYR A 440 -11.65 -0.06 0.26
C TYR A 440 -10.16 0.22 0.15
N LYS A 441 -9.36 -0.80 -0.14
CA LYS A 441 -7.92 -0.71 -0.41
C LYS A 441 -7.73 -0.85 -1.91
N CYS A 442 -7.68 0.26 -2.64
CA CYS A 442 -7.79 0.26 -4.11
C CYS A 442 -6.79 1.22 -4.74
N HIS A 443 -6.60 1.07 -6.06
CA HIS A 443 -6.01 2.13 -6.87
C HIS A 443 -7.08 3.13 -7.28
N TRP A 444 -6.69 4.39 -7.26
CA TRP A 444 -7.51 5.55 -7.58
C TRP A 444 -6.90 6.23 -8.79
N GLN A 445 -7.75 6.71 -9.67
CA GLN A 445 -7.34 7.57 -10.77
C GLN A 445 -8.35 8.69 -10.86
N ASN A 446 -7.91 9.93 -10.69
CA ASN A 446 -8.79 11.10 -10.73
C ASN A 446 -10.03 10.95 -9.82
N GLY A 447 -9.82 10.42 -8.61
CA GLY A 447 -10.87 10.25 -7.60
C GLY A 447 -11.88 9.13 -7.86
N VAL A 448 -11.64 8.26 -8.83
CA VAL A 448 -12.44 7.04 -9.04
C VAL A 448 -11.58 5.79 -8.87
N MET A 449 -12.14 4.75 -8.25
CA MET A 449 -11.49 3.46 -8.10
C MET A 449 -11.32 2.81 -9.49
N GLN A 450 -10.10 2.38 -9.79
CA GLN A 450 -9.71 1.72 -11.04
C GLN A 450 -8.72 0.59 -10.71
N GLY A 451 -8.70 -0.48 -11.50
CA GLY A 451 -7.73 -1.57 -11.33
C GLY A 451 -8.01 -2.45 -10.10
N TYR A 452 -7.01 -3.23 -9.68
CA TYR A 452 -7.17 -4.17 -8.57
C TYR A 452 -7.37 -3.46 -7.21
N GLY A 453 -8.29 -4.01 -6.41
CA GLY A 453 -8.59 -3.57 -5.06
C GLY A 453 -9.09 -4.70 -4.15
N ILE A 454 -8.98 -4.46 -2.84
CA ILE A 454 -9.54 -5.33 -1.80
C ILE A 454 -10.55 -4.51 -1.01
N CYS A 455 -11.79 -4.99 -0.95
CA CYS A 455 -12.86 -4.36 -0.18
C CYS A 455 -13.29 -5.32 0.93
N GLU A 456 -13.14 -4.86 2.17
CA GLU A 456 -13.65 -5.53 3.37
C GLU A 456 -14.91 -4.77 3.78
N TYR A 457 -16.08 -5.38 3.59
CA TYR A 457 -17.36 -4.75 3.86
C TYR A 457 -17.76 -4.93 5.34
N ALA A 458 -18.63 -4.05 5.82
CA ALA A 458 -19.16 -4.08 7.18
C ALA A 458 -20.02 -5.33 7.48
N ASP A 459 -20.53 -5.99 6.45
CA ASP A 459 -21.24 -7.27 6.56
C ASP A 459 -20.30 -8.48 6.65
N GLU A 460 -18.99 -8.26 6.81
CA GLU A 460 -17.93 -9.28 6.85
C GLU A 460 -17.67 -9.97 5.51
N SER A 461 -18.32 -9.53 4.43
CA SER A 461 -17.95 -9.97 3.09
C SER A 461 -16.64 -9.32 2.65
N VAL A 462 -15.87 -10.05 1.85
CA VAL A 462 -14.58 -9.61 1.33
C VAL A 462 -14.57 -9.79 -0.19
N TYR A 463 -14.39 -8.69 -0.90
CA TYR A 463 -14.13 -8.70 -2.33
C TYR A 463 -12.64 -8.49 -2.61
N LYS A 464 -12.07 -9.33 -3.48
CA LYS A 464 -10.71 -9.21 -4.00
C LYS A 464 -10.77 -9.29 -5.52
N GLY A 465 -10.52 -8.19 -6.21
CA GLY A 465 -10.66 -8.16 -7.65
C GLY A 465 -10.56 -6.77 -8.23
N TYR A 466 -10.96 -6.64 -9.49
CA TYR A 466 -10.79 -5.39 -10.22
C TYR A 466 -11.99 -4.46 -10.07
N PHE A 467 -11.71 -3.17 -10.21
CA PHE A 467 -12.64 -2.06 -10.19
C PHE A 467 -12.52 -1.25 -11.47
N LYS A 468 -13.65 -0.70 -11.90
CA LYS A 468 -13.73 0.29 -12.96
C LYS A 468 -14.86 1.26 -12.64
N ASP A 469 -14.56 2.55 -12.62
CA ASP A 469 -15.52 3.62 -12.35
C ASP A 469 -16.27 3.41 -11.02
N ASN A 470 -15.53 3.09 -9.94
CA ASN A 470 -16.05 2.76 -8.60
C ASN A 470 -16.91 1.48 -8.49
N MET A 471 -17.00 0.67 -9.55
CA MET A 471 -17.79 -0.57 -9.56
C MET A 471 -16.87 -1.78 -9.74
N ARG A 472 -17.23 -2.93 -9.15
CA ARG A 472 -16.55 -4.20 -9.41
C ARG A 472 -16.65 -4.54 -10.89
N HIS A 473 -15.53 -4.93 -11.47
CA HIS A 473 -15.38 -5.18 -12.91
C HIS A 473 -14.27 -6.19 -13.16
N GLY A 474 -14.31 -6.92 -14.28
CA GLY A 474 -13.29 -7.91 -14.62
C GLY A 474 -13.30 -9.10 -13.65
N TYR A 475 -12.17 -9.78 -13.52
CA TYR A 475 -12.05 -10.92 -12.61
C TYR A 475 -12.11 -10.49 -11.14
N GLY A 476 -12.74 -11.28 -10.28
CA GLY A 476 -12.75 -11.03 -8.85
C GLY A 476 -13.39 -12.15 -8.04
N ILE A 477 -13.02 -12.22 -6.77
CA ILE A 477 -13.50 -13.17 -5.78
C ILE A 477 -14.32 -12.40 -4.75
N LEU A 478 -15.57 -12.81 -4.53
CA LEU A 478 -16.39 -12.33 -3.43
C LEU A 478 -16.64 -13.49 -2.46
N GLU A 479 -16.23 -13.32 -1.22
CA GLU A 479 -16.43 -14.27 -0.14
C GLU A 479 -17.34 -13.65 0.91
N ASN A 480 -18.45 -14.30 1.22
CA ASN A 480 -19.35 -13.89 2.30
C ASN A 480 -19.29 -14.95 3.42
N LEU A 481 -18.76 -14.52 4.57
CA LEU A 481 -18.64 -15.34 5.79
C LEU A 481 -19.67 -14.96 6.87
N ALA A 482 -20.62 -14.08 6.54
CA ALA A 482 -21.57 -13.54 7.49
C ALA A 482 -22.44 -14.65 8.09
N SER A 483 -22.68 -14.58 9.41
CA SER A 483 -23.62 -15.50 10.08
C SER A 483 -25.10 -15.24 9.75
N THR A 484 -25.40 -14.14 9.04
CA THR A 484 -26.77 -13.66 8.77
C THR A 484 -27.32 -14.04 7.39
N THR A 485 -26.46 -14.46 6.46
CA THR A 485 -26.81 -14.89 5.10
C THR A 485 -26.09 -16.17 4.75
N ASP A 486 -26.64 -16.98 3.84
CA ASP A 486 -26.02 -18.23 3.41
C ASP A 486 -24.56 -17.97 2.96
N PRO A 487 -23.56 -18.58 3.62
CA PRO A 487 -22.15 -18.36 3.29
C PRO A 487 -21.87 -18.89 1.89
N PHE A 488 -21.22 -18.05 1.08
CA PHE A 488 -20.87 -18.41 -0.29
C PHE A 488 -19.54 -17.78 -0.70
N LYS A 489 -18.92 -18.41 -1.68
CA LYS A 489 -17.73 -17.91 -2.36
C LYS A 489 -17.97 -17.91 -3.86
N TYR A 490 -17.93 -16.74 -4.47
CA TYR A 490 -17.97 -16.57 -5.92
C TYR A 490 -16.58 -16.20 -6.44
N THR A 491 -16.11 -16.92 -7.44
CA THR A 491 -14.86 -16.67 -8.16
C THR A 491 -15.17 -16.57 -9.65
N GLY A 492 -15.04 -15.38 -10.26
CA GLY A 492 -15.42 -15.23 -11.66
C GLY A 492 -15.37 -13.78 -12.15
N ASN A 493 -15.95 -13.57 -13.32
CA ASN A 493 -16.01 -12.26 -13.95
C ASN A 493 -17.13 -11.38 -13.38
N TRP A 494 -16.90 -10.07 -13.41
CA TRP A 494 -17.77 -9.00 -12.92
C TRP A 494 -17.94 -7.93 -13.98
N HIS A 495 -19.15 -7.36 -14.06
CA HIS A 495 -19.45 -6.24 -14.90
C HIS A 495 -20.41 -5.29 -14.17
N LYS A 496 -19.91 -4.12 -13.77
CA LYS A 496 -20.70 -3.06 -13.11
C LYS A 496 -21.42 -3.60 -11.86
N ASP A 497 -20.63 -4.13 -10.92
CA ASP A 497 -21.09 -4.72 -9.66
C ASP A 497 -21.96 -5.98 -9.77
N LYS A 498 -22.02 -6.58 -10.96
CA LYS A 498 -22.80 -7.79 -11.19
C LYS A 498 -21.92 -8.93 -11.69
N MET A 499 -22.16 -10.13 -11.18
CA MET A 499 -21.58 -11.38 -11.69
C MET A 499 -21.98 -11.55 -13.16
N SER A 500 -21.00 -11.87 -14.00
CA SER A 500 -21.16 -11.97 -15.45
C SER A 500 -20.11 -12.88 -16.06
N GLY A 501 -20.38 -13.51 -17.21
CA GLY A 501 -19.43 -14.39 -17.90
C GLY A 501 -19.18 -15.69 -17.13
N TYR A 502 -18.06 -16.36 -17.40
CA TYR A 502 -17.69 -17.59 -16.70
C TYR A 502 -17.36 -17.32 -15.22
N GLY A 503 -17.86 -18.18 -14.33
CA GLY A 503 -17.57 -18.10 -12.90
C GLY A 503 -18.05 -19.32 -12.12
N VAL A 504 -17.44 -19.52 -10.95
CA VAL A 504 -17.75 -20.60 -10.02
C VAL A 504 -18.33 -20.02 -8.74
N CYS A 505 -19.45 -20.58 -8.27
CA CYS A 505 -20.06 -20.22 -7.00
C CYS A 505 -20.19 -21.46 -6.11
N GLU A 506 -19.62 -21.41 -4.92
CA GLU A 506 -19.70 -22.45 -3.90
C GLU A 506 -20.57 -21.94 -2.75
N SER A 507 -21.59 -22.71 -2.38
CA SER A 507 -22.44 -22.44 -1.21
C SER A 507 -22.19 -23.49 -0.15
N THR A 508 -21.64 -23.06 0.99
CA THR A 508 -21.26 -23.97 2.09
C THR A 508 -22.48 -24.55 2.80
N GLN A 509 -23.60 -23.82 2.83
CA GLN A 509 -24.81 -24.28 3.52
C GLN A 509 -25.61 -25.31 2.73
N LYS A 510 -25.68 -25.13 1.40
CA LYS A 510 -26.37 -26.07 0.51
C LYS A 510 -25.46 -27.19 0.03
N SER A 511 -24.17 -27.12 0.37
CA SER A 511 -23.12 -27.99 -0.16
C SER A 511 -23.20 -28.14 -1.68
N GLU A 512 -23.50 -27.03 -2.37
CA GLU A 512 -23.65 -26.99 -3.82
C GLU A 512 -22.52 -26.15 -4.44
N ARG A 513 -22.05 -26.58 -5.61
CA ARG A 513 -21.14 -25.82 -6.45
C ARG A 513 -21.75 -25.64 -7.83
N TYR A 514 -21.82 -24.40 -8.30
CA TYR A 514 -22.17 -24.08 -9.67
C TYR A 514 -20.94 -23.64 -10.45
N ILE A 515 -20.70 -24.24 -11.60
CA ILE A 515 -19.63 -23.92 -12.55
C ILE A 515 -20.28 -23.59 -13.88
N GLY A 516 -20.18 -22.34 -14.35
CA GLY A 516 -20.80 -22.00 -15.63
C GLY A 516 -20.94 -20.51 -15.88
N MET A 517 -21.85 -20.16 -16.79
CA MET A 517 -22.03 -18.77 -17.21
C MET A 517 -22.96 -18.01 -16.27
N TRP A 518 -22.70 -16.71 -16.16
CA TRP A 518 -23.41 -15.76 -15.32
C TRP A 518 -23.84 -14.55 -16.13
N GLN A 519 -25.01 -14.00 -15.79
CA GLN A 519 -25.47 -12.74 -16.34
C GLN A 519 -26.28 -12.00 -15.27
N LYS A 520 -25.85 -10.78 -14.92
CA LYS A 520 -26.56 -9.89 -13.97
C LYS A 520 -26.88 -10.58 -12.62
N ASN A 521 -25.90 -11.24 -12.00
CA ASN A 521 -26.05 -12.00 -10.74
C ASN A 521 -26.90 -13.27 -10.82
N GLN A 522 -27.17 -13.78 -12.03
CA GLN A 522 -27.98 -14.98 -12.23
C GLN A 522 -27.23 -16.02 -13.06
N LYS A 523 -27.45 -17.30 -12.75
CA LYS A 523 -27.01 -18.44 -13.58
C LYS A 523 -27.64 -18.29 -14.96
N HIS A 524 -26.81 -18.38 -15.99
CA HIS A 524 -27.19 -18.20 -17.38
C HIS A 524 -26.39 -19.15 -18.27
N GLY A 525 -26.83 -19.40 -19.51
CA GLY A 525 -26.09 -20.20 -20.48
C GLY A 525 -25.81 -21.62 -19.99
N HIS A 526 -24.72 -22.22 -20.45
CA HIS A 526 -24.33 -23.56 -19.99
C HIS A 526 -23.73 -23.52 -18.58
N GLY A 527 -24.05 -24.55 -17.79
CA GLY A 527 -23.51 -24.70 -16.45
C GLY A 527 -23.63 -26.12 -15.90
N ILE A 528 -22.87 -26.36 -14.85
CA ILE A 528 -22.78 -27.62 -14.11
C ILE A 528 -23.08 -27.31 -12.65
N VAL A 529 -23.94 -28.12 -12.03
CA VAL A 529 -24.20 -28.09 -10.58
C VAL A 529 -23.69 -29.39 -9.98
N LEU A 530 -22.80 -29.28 -9.00
CA LEU A 530 -22.27 -30.40 -8.23
C LEU A 530 -22.81 -30.32 -6.81
N MET A 531 -23.26 -31.45 -6.29
CA MET A 531 -23.73 -31.59 -4.92
C MET A 531 -22.70 -32.41 -4.12
N ASP A 532 -22.59 -32.20 -2.82
CA ASP A 532 -21.74 -33.03 -1.93
C ASP A 532 -22.09 -34.52 -1.93
N SER A 533 -23.36 -34.84 -2.18
CA SER A 533 -23.86 -36.20 -2.39
C SER A 533 -23.14 -36.94 -3.53
N GLY A 534 -22.52 -36.22 -4.47
CA GLY A 534 -21.93 -36.78 -5.69
C GLY A 534 -22.85 -36.66 -6.92
N THR A 535 -24.10 -36.25 -6.72
CA THR A 535 -25.05 -35.98 -7.81
C THR A 535 -24.62 -34.74 -8.60
N CYS A 536 -24.61 -34.85 -9.93
CA CYS A 536 -24.22 -33.76 -10.84
C CYS A 536 -25.30 -33.46 -11.87
N TYR A 537 -25.54 -32.19 -12.15
CA TYR A 537 -26.43 -31.74 -13.22
C TYR A 537 -25.64 -30.91 -14.23
N GLN A 538 -25.89 -31.12 -15.51
CA GLN A 538 -25.34 -30.33 -16.60
C GLN A 538 -26.47 -29.92 -17.55
N GLY A 539 -26.51 -28.64 -17.90
CA GLY A 539 -27.51 -28.14 -18.84
C GLY A 539 -27.44 -26.64 -19.06
N ALA A 540 -28.50 -26.09 -19.63
CA ALA A 540 -28.64 -24.66 -19.84
C ALA A 540 -29.46 -24.01 -18.69
N PHE A 541 -29.11 -22.78 -18.35
CA PHE A 541 -29.74 -21.99 -17.31
C PHE A 541 -30.22 -20.64 -17.88
N ALA A 542 -31.38 -20.20 -17.41
CA ALA A 542 -31.88 -18.85 -17.65
C ALA A 542 -32.55 -18.33 -16.37
N LEU A 543 -32.15 -17.14 -15.92
CA LEU A 543 -32.70 -16.49 -14.72
C LEU A 543 -32.65 -17.41 -13.47
N ASN A 544 -31.53 -18.09 -13.24
CA ASN A 544 -31.33 -19.09 -12.18
C ASN A 544 -32.11 -20.42 -12.32
N LYS A 545 -32.91 -20.59 -13.37
CA LYS A 545 -33.71 -21.79 -13.59
C LYS A 545 -33.08 -22.68 -14.65
N PHE A 546 -33.19 -23.99 -14.46
CA PHE A 546 -32.77 -24.96 -15.46
C PHE A 546 -33.74 -24.92 -16.65
N VAL A 547 -33.22 -24.92 -17.87
CA VAL A 547 -34.03 -24.84 -19.10
C VAL A 547 -33.56 -25.83 -20.14
N GLY A 548 -34.53 -26.42 -20.85
CA GLY A 548 -34.27 -27.39 -21.91
C GLY A 548 -33.88 -28.77 -21.40
N SER A 549 -33.20 -29.53 -22.25
CA SER A 549 -32.68 -30.85 -21.92
C SER A 549 -31.30 -30.74 -21.27
N GLY A 550 -30.93 -31.73 -20.47
CA GLY A 550 -29.61 -31.81 -19.87
C GLY A 550 -29.25 -33.22 -19.42
N ILE A 551 -28.27 -33.29 -18.53
CA ILE A 551 -27.69 -34.52 -18.04
C ILE A 551 -27.71 -34.52 -16.52
N LEU A 552 -28.14 -35.63 -15.92
CA LEU A 552 -28.03 -35.91 -14.49
C LEU A 552 -27.14 -37.14 -14.31
N LEU A 553 -26.07 -37.00 -13.54
CA LEU A 553 -25.25 -38.10 -13.05
C LEU A 553 -25.61 -38.37 -11.59
N SER A 554 -26.03 -39.59 -11.32
CA SER A 554 -26.35 -40.06 -9.97
C SER A 554 -25.11 -40.64 -9.28
N GLU A 555 -25.16 -40.78 -7.95
CA GLU A 555 -24.05 -41.31 -7.14
C GLU A 555 -23.58 -42.71 -7.57
N ASP A 556 -24.50 -43.52 -8.10
CA ASP A 556 -24.25 -44.87 -8.59
C ASP A 556 -23.64 -44.92 -10.00
N SER A 557 -23.27 -43.75 -10.55
CA SER A 557 -22.82 -43.55 -11.95
C SER A 557 -23.90 -43.78 -13.01
N SER A 558 -25.18 -43.82 -12.63
CA SER A 558 -26.29 -43.82 -13.60
C SER A 558 -26.42 -42.45 -14.26
N VAL A 559 -26.63 -42.44 -15.58
CA VAL A 559 -26.70 -41.24 -16.43
C VAL A 559 -28.11 -41.06 -16.96
N TYR A 560 -28.77 -39.96 -16.62
CA TYR A 560 -30.01 -39.54 -17.26
C TYR A 560 -29.76 -38.41 -18.25
N GLU A 561 -30.21 -38.57 -19.49
CA GLU A 561 -30.22 -37.56 -20.53
C GLU A 561 -31.66 -37.26 -20.91
N GLY A 562 -32.14 -36.04 -20.69
CA GLY A 562 -33.53 -35.72 -20.98
C GLY A 562 -33.98 -34.36 -20.48
N GLU A 563 -35.29 -34.16 -20.48
CA GLU A 563 -35.91 -32.92 -20.02
C GLU A 563 -35.94 -32.84 -18.48
N PHE A 564 -35.86 -31.61 -17.99
CA PHE A 564 -35.95 -31.27 -16.57
C PHE A 564 -36.99 -30.17 -16.34
N THR A 565 -37.56 -30.16 -15.15
CA THR A 565 -38.30 -29.01 -14.61
C THR A 565 -37.36 -27.87 -14.24
N GLU A 566 -37.92 -26.69 -13.99
CA GLU A 566 -37.16 -25.51 -13.55
C GLU A 566 -36.42 -25.74 -12.22
N GLU A 567 -36.91 -26.67 -11.38
CA GLU A 567 -36.33 -27.11 -10.12
C GLU A 567 -35.34 -28.28 -10.25
N CYS A 568 -34.84 -28.57 -11.46
CA CYS A 568 -33.92 -29.68 -11.74
C CYS A 568 -34.49 -31.08 -11.43
N LEU A 569 -35.82 -31.25 -11.44
CA LEU A 569 -36.46 -32.57 -11.34
C LEU A 569 -36.68 -33.19 -12.73
N LEU A 570 -36.53 -34.50 -12.82
CA LEU A 570 -36.76 -35.27 -14.06
C LEU A 570 -38.19 -35.08 -14.58
N ALA A 571 -38.31 -34.67 -15.84
CA ALA A 571 -39.58 -34.47 -16.52
C ALA A 571 -39.50 -34.87 -17.99
N GLY A 572 -40.66 -35.05 -18.63
CA GLY A 572 -40.75 -35.17 -20.08
C GLY A 572 -40.01 -36.39 -20.62
N LYS A 573 -39.43 -36.28 -21.82
CA LYS A 573 -38.74 -37.40 -22.49
C LYS A 573 -37.28 -37.48 -22.04
N GLY A 574 -36.79 -38.70 -21.86
CA GLY A 574 -35.39 -38.94 -21.54
C GLY A 574 -34.94 -40.39 -21.71
N LYS A 575 -33.64 -40.60 -21.45
CA LYS A 575 -32.95 -41.87 -21.45
C LYS A 575 -32.14 -41.98 -20.15
N LEU A 576 -32.46 -42.98 -19.32
CA LEU A 576 -31.69 -43.34 -18.13
C LEU A 576 -30.82 -44.57 -18.45
N THR A 577 -29.51 -44.40 -18.38
CA THR A 577 -28.51 -45.46 -18.52
C THR A 577 -28.00 -45.83 -17.15
N PHE A 578 -28.25 -47.06 -16.71
CA PHE A 578 -27.79 -47.57 -15.42
C PHE A 578 -26.33 -48.02 -15.50
N ASN A 579 -25.66 -48.09 -14.35
CA ASN A 579 -24.26 -48.55 -14.24
C ASN A 579 -24.05 -49.99 -14.78
N ASN A 580 -25.09 -50.84 -14.70
CA ASN A 580 -25.04 -52.19 -15.28
C ASN A 580 -25.24 -52.23 -16.81
N GLY A 581 -25.33 -51.07 -17.47
CA GLY A 581 -25.48 -50.95 -18.91
C GLY A 581 -26.92 -51.00 -19.42
N PHE A 582 -27.91 -51.26 -18.57
CA PHE A 582 -29.31 -51.22 -18.99
C PHE A 582 -29.75 -49.79 -19.31
N THR A 583 -30.60 -49.64 -20.31
CA THR A 583 -31.11 -48.32 -20.69
C THR A 583 -32.64 -48.29 -20.64
N LEU A 584 -33.20 -47.30 -19.96
CA LEU A 584 -34.62 -47.03 -19.89
C LEU A 584 -34.92 -45.75 -20.69
N VAL A 585 -35.60 -45.90 -21.82
CA VAL A 585 -36.00 -44.77 -22.68
C VAL A 585 -37.50 -44.55 -22.54
N GLY A 586 -37.93 -43.34 -22.20
CA GLY A 586 -39.35 -43.09 -21.97
C GLY A 586 -39.68 -41.68 -21.48
N SER A 587 -40.89 -41.54 -20.97
CA SER A 587 -41.34 -40.33 -20.28
C SER A 587 -41.12 -40.48 -18.78
N PHE A 588 -40.51 -39.48 -18.15
CA PHE A 588 -40.20 -39.42 -16.73
C PHE A 588 -41.00 -38.30 -16.08
N ASN A 589 -41.50 -38.53 -14.87
CA ASN A 589 -42.13 -37.50 -14.06
C ASN A 589 -41.79 -37.74 -12.59
N LYS A 590 -41.06 -36.81 -11.98
CA LYS A 590 -40.72 -36.84 -10.55
C LYS A 590 -41.50 -35.75 -9.83
N SER A 591 -42.46 -36.14 -8.98
CA SER A 591 -43.17 -35.20 -8.11
C SER A 591 -42.48 -35.08 -6.75
N GLN A 592 -42.69 -33.96 -6.04
CA GLN A 592 -42.09 -33.75 -4.71
C GLN A 592 -42.61 -34.71 -3.63
N THR A 593 -43.72 -35.42 -3.86
CA THR A 593 -44.41 -36.26 -2.87
C THR A 593 -44.54 -37.73 -3.26
N ALA A 594 -44.24 -38.11 -4.50
CA ALA A 594 -44.25 -39.50 -4.97
C ALA A 594 -42.89 -39.88 -5.59
N GLY A 595 -42.59 -41.19 -5.62
CA GLY A 595 -41.40 -41.70 -6.30
C GLY A 595 -41.38 -41.40 -7.81
N LEU A 596 -40.25 -41.66 -8.45
CA LEU A 596 -40.09 -41.47 -9.90
C LEU A 596 -41.11 -42.32 -10.67
N GLN A 597 -42.03 -41.68 -11.41
CA GLN A 597 -42.95 -42.36 -12.31
C GLN A 597 -42.36 -42.36 -13.72
N THR A 598 -42.31 -43.53 -14.35
CA THR A 598 -41.76 -43.69 -15.70
C THR A 598 -42.68 -44.54 -16.57
N GLN A 599 -42.81 -44.14 -17.83
CA GLN A 599 -43.45 -44.94 -18.88
C GLN A 599 -42.47 -45.03 -20.05
N GLY A 600 -41.92 -46.20 -20.30
CA GLY A 600 -40.85 -46.37 -21.27
C GLY A 600 -40.51 -47.82 -21.59
N VAL A 601 -39.54 -48.00 -22.47
CA VAL A 601 -38.98 -49.30 -22.85
C VAL A 601 -37.65 -49.48 -22.14
N LEU A 602 -37.52 -50.57 -21.39
CA LEU A 602 -36.26 -51.00 -20.78
C LEU A 602 -35.54 -51.92 -21.78
N HIS A 603 -34.40 -51.46 -22.28
CA HIS A 603 -33.48 -52.27 -23.07
C HIS A 603 -32.48 -52.94 -22.14
N THR A 604 -32.54 -54.27 -22.06
CA THR A 604 -31.64 -55.12 -21.28
C THR A 604 -30.57 -55.79 -22.14
N SER A 605 -30.63 -55.61 -23.47
CA SER A 605 -29.60 -56.07 -24.40
C SER A 605 -28.40 -55.14 -24.32
N CYS A 606 -27.33 -55.62 -23.71
CA CYS A 606 -26.00 -55.02 -23.83
C CYS A 606 -25.54 -55.26 -25.27
N GLU A 607 -25.80 -54.35 -26.20
CA GLU A 607 -25.07 -54.38 -27.45
C GLU A 607 -23.63 -54.01 -27.11
N ASP A 608 -22.78 -55.03 -27.00
CA ASP A 608 -21.32 -54.91 -26.98
C ASP A 608 -20.86 -54.33 -28.33
N GLN A 609 -21.14 -53.05 -28.56
CA GLN A 609 -20.42 -52.26 -29.53
C GLN A 609 -19.15 -51.77 -28.83
N ASN A 610 -18.11 -52.61 -28.92
CA ASN A 610 -16.70 -52.28 -28.70
C ASN A 610 -16.36 -51.51 -27.41
N GLY A 611 -16.14 -52.18 -26.27
CA GLY A 611 -15.27 -51.65 -25.18
C GLY A 611 -15.59 -50.28 -24.55
N ILE A 612 -16.68 -49.62 -24.95
CA ILE A 612 -17.06 -48.26 -24.54
C ILE A 612 -17.62 -48.23 -23.10
N MET A 613 -18.01 -49.39 -22.54
CA MET A 613 -18.51 -49.51 -21.16
C MET A 613 -17.47 -49.28 -20.05
N LYS A 614 -16.20 -49.03 -20.38
CA LYS A 614 -15.15 -48.77 -19.37
C LYS A 614 -14.91 -47.30 -19.04
N ARG A 615 -15.36 -46.33 -19.85
CA ARG A 615 -15.06 -44.91 -19.60
C ARG A 615 -16.20 -44.22 -18.86
N LYS A 616 -15.91 -43.70 -17.66
CA LYS A 616 -16.87 -42.95 -16.85
C LYS A 616 -17.20 -41.65 -17.57
N PHE A 617 -18.47 -41.25 -17.54
CA PHE A 617 -18.95 -40.05 -18.22
C PHE A 617 -18.16 -38.80 -17.79
N GLN A 618 -17.98 -37.83 -18.68
CA GLN A 618 -17.25 -36.59 -18.39
C GLN A 618 -18.15 -35.38 -18.66
N LEU A 619 -18.14 -34.41 -17.75
CA LEU A 619 -18.97 -33.21 -17.78
C LEU A 619 -18.21 -32.04 -18.44
N GLY A 620 -18.97 -31.08 -18.97
CA GLY A 620 -18.51 -29.76 -19.44
C GLY A 620 -17.69 -29.72 -20.72
N VAL A 621 -17.19 -30.86 -21.19
CA VAL A 621 -16.44 -30.99 -22.45
C VAL A 621 -17.29 -30.45 -23.61
N GLY A 622 -16.75 -29.48 -24.36
CA GLY A 622 -17.39 -28.82 -25.50
C GLY A 622 -18.50 -27.81 -25.17
N LEU A 623 -19.12 -27.87 -23.98
CA LEU A 623 -20.17 -26.91 -23.56
C LEU A 623 -19.60 -25.67 -22.88
N LEU A 624 -18.48 -25.84 -22.18
CA LEU A 624 -17.73 -24.78 -21.51
C LEU A 624 -16.32 -24.77 -22.09
N PRO A 625 -16.09 -24.23 -23.30
CA PRO A 625 -14.77 -24.24 -23.94
C PRO A 625 -13.71 -23.56 -23.07
N VAL A 626 -12.49 -24.11 -23.05
CA VAL A 626 -11.43 -23.67 -22.13
C VAL A 626 -10.97 -22.23 -22.41
N GLU A 627 -11.07 -21.79 -23.67
CA GLU A 627 -10.69 -20.46 -24.13
C GLU A 627 -11.60 -19.35 -23.57
N GLU A 628 -12.85 -19.68 -23.26
CA GLU A 628 -13.80 -18.75 -22.65
C GLU A 628 -13.68 -18.70 -21.12
N ARG A 629 -12.98 -19.68 -20.51
CA ARG A 629 -12.77 -19.74 -19.06
C ARG A 629 -11.67 -18.78 -18.65
N TRP A 630 -11.90 -18.07 -17.54
CA TRP A 630 -10.90 -17.20 -16.90
C TRP A 630 -10.23 -16.14 -17.82
N HIS A 631 -10.87 -15.80 -18.93
CA HIS A 631 -10.35 -14.83 -19.92
C HIS A 631 -9.90 -13.51 -19.27
N GLY A 632 -10.64 -13.04 -18.26
CA GLY A 632 -10.33 -11.81 -17.53
C GLY A 632 -8.99 -11.82 -16.78
N ILE A 633 -8.46 -13.00 -16.41
CA ILE A 633 -7.14 -13.11 -15.77
C ILE A 633 -6.04 -12.84 -16.81
N PHE A 634 -6.13 -13.47 -17.98
CA PHE A 634 -5.15 -13.34 -19.05
C PHE A 634 -5.19 -11.95 -19.73
N GLU A 635 -6.37 -11.40 -20.00
CA GLU A 635 -6.52 -10.05 -20.56
C GLU A 635 -5.82 -8.98 -19.71
N ASN A 636 -5.93 -9.10 -18.39
CA ASN A 636 -5.31 -8.15 -17.49
C ASN A 636 -3.78 -8.25 -17.52
N PHE A 637 -3.23 -9.46 -17.66
CA PHE A 637 -1.79 -9.66 -17.83
C PHE A 637 -1.32 -9.07 -19.16
N GLN A 638 -2.10 -9.27 -20.24
CA GLN A 638 -1.79 -8.73 -21.55
C GLN A 638 -1.79 -7.19 -21.56
N LYS A 639 -2.77 -6.55 -20.91
CA LYS A 639 -2.80 -5.08 -20.73
C LYS A 639 -1.57 -4.56 -19.98
N PHE A 640 -1.07 -5.33 -19.01
CA PHE A 640 0.17 -5.00 -18.29
C PHE A 640 1.40 -5.10 -19.21
N LEU A 641 1.46 -6.08 -20.12
CA LEU A 641 2.52 -6.16 -21.12
C LEU A 641 2.45 -4.99 -22.11
N GLU A 642 1.25 -4.69 -22.62
CA GLU A 642 1.00 -3.59 -23.58
C GLU A 642 1.35 -2.21 -23.00
N SER A 643 1.30 -2.03 -21.67
CA SER A 643 1.69 -0.78 -21.01
C SER A 643 3.21 -0.54 -20.99
N GLY A 644 4.01 -1.52 -21.42
CA GLY A 644 5.46 -1.54 -21.29
C GLY A 644 5.94 -1.89 -19.88
N CYS A 645 5.19 -2.75 -19.16
CA CYS A 645 5.53 -3.20 -17.81
C CYS A 645 5.73 -2.06 -16.80
N LYS A 646 4.91 -1.00 -16.88
CA LYS A 646 5.00 0.12 -15.94
C LYS A 646 4.58 -0.32 -14.53
N ARG A 647 5.30 0.15 -13.50
CA ARG A 647 5.02 -0.18 -12.09
C ARG A 647 3.58 0.15 -11.67
N GLU A 648 3.06 1.30 -12.07
CA GLU A 648 1.69 1.72 -11.77
C GLU A 648 0.67 0.70 -12.32
N THR A 649 0.93 0.18 -13.52
CA THR A 649 0.10 -0.88 -14.11
C THR A 649 0.36 -2.24 -13.48
N GLU A 650 1.57 -2.50 -12.99
CA GLU A 650 1.92 -3.71 -12.25
C GLU A 650 1.11 -3.82 -10.96
N GLU A 651 1.08 -2.79 -10.14
CA GLU A 651 0.30 -2.80 -8.88
C GLU A 651 -1.20 -2.91 -9.15
N SER A 652 -1.68 -2.25 -10.23
CA SER A 652 -3.06 -2.36 -10.69
C SER A 652 -3.43 -3.75 -11.22
N PHE A 653 -2.45 -4.50 -11.72
CA PHE A 653 -2.61 -5.83 -12.32
C PHE A 653 -2.41 -6.95 -11.28
N LEU A 654 -1.34 -6.86 -10.52
CA LEU A 654 -0.83 -7.93 -9.65
C LEU A 654 -1.39 -7.88 -8.23
N GLY A 655 -2.11 -6.82 -7.90
CA GLY A 655 -2.57 -6.55 -6.55
C GLY A 655 -1.42 -6.30 -5.57
N PHE A 656 -1.79 -5.99 -4.34
CA PHE A 656 -0.84 -5.51 -3.34
C PHE A 656 0.05 -6.61 -2.78
N HIS A 657 1.34 -6.29 -2.58
CA HIS A 657 2.23 -7.00 -1.66
C HIS A 657 2.03 -6.56 -0.21
N VAL A 658 0.79 -6.47 0.26
CA VAL A 658 0.57 -6.26 1.69
C VAL A 658 0.57 -7.63 2.35
N LYS A 659 1.62 -7.94 3.13
CA LYS A 659 1.56 -9.01 4.12
C LYS A 659 0.35 -8.70 5.00
N SER A 660 -0.80 -9.34 4.73
CA SER A 660 -2.01 -9.21 5.55
C SER A 660 -1.73 -9.76 6.94
N ASN A 661 -1.21 -8.91 7.81
CA ASN A 661 -1.07 -9.22 9.21
C ASN A 661 -2.46 -9.02 9.82
N LYS A 662 -3.12 -10.09 10.27
CA LYS A 662 -4.41 -10.05 10.99
C LYS A 662 -4.39 -9.09 12.21
N LYS A 663 -3.21 -8.66 12.67
CA LYS A 663 -3.03 -7.62 13.70
C LYS A 663 -3.38 -6.20 13.26
N LEU A 664 -3.29 -5.87 11.96
CA LEU A 664 -3.63 -4.54 11.43
C LEU A 664 -5.14 -4.22 11.51
N GLN A 665 -5.98 -5.26 11.60
CA GLN A 665 -7.44 -5.13 11.74
C GLN A 665 -7.90 -4.35 12.97
N LYS A 666 -7.07 -4.30 14.03
CA LYS A 666 -7.46 -3.70 15.32
C LYS A 666 -6.84 -2.33 15.59
N SER A 667 -5.78 -1.94 14.90
CA SER A 667 -4.96 -0.80 15.30
C SER A 667 -5.17 0.49 14.50
N GLN A 668 -6.00 0.48 13.45
CA GLN A 668 -6.11 1.60 12.49
C GLN A 668 -4.75 1.99 11.85
N GLU A 669 -3.71 1.17 12.01
CA GLU A 669 -2.32 1.43 11.57
C GLU A 669 -2.13 1.31 10.05
N TYR A 670 -3.19 1.11 9.26
CA TYR A 670 -3.15 1.24 7.79
C TYR A 670 -2.71 2.65 7.34
N LEU A 671 -2.71 3.62 8.27
CA LEU A 671 -2.32 5.02 8.08
C LEU A 671 -0.86 5.23 7.63
N HIS A 672 0.00 4.22 7.72
CA HIS A 672 1.41 4.31 7.30
C HIS A 672 1.81 3.15 6.38
N CYS A 673 1.34 3.19 5.13
CA CYS A 673 1.98 2.45 4.05
C CYS A 673 3.32 3.14 3.71
N GLN A 674 4.39 2.75 4.41
CA GLN A 674 5.75 3.02 3.94
C GLN A 674 6.02 2.16 2.69
N SER A 675 6.25 2.83 1.58
CA SER A 675 6.56 2.29 0.25
C SER A 675 8.03 1.86 0.16
N ASP A 676 8.47 0.97 1.06
CA ASP A 676 9.85 0.44 1.06
C ASP A 676 10.14 -0.54 -0.10
N VAL A 677 9.13 -0.89 -0.92
CA VAL A 677 9.26 -1.86 -2.04
C VAL A 677 9.58 -1.16 -3.38
N SER A 678 9.68 0.18 -3.39
CA SER A 678 9.86 0.99 -4.60
C SER A 678 11.25 0.85 -5.26
N GLY A 679 12.28 0.37 -4.54
CA GLY A 679 13.58 0.08 -5.15
C GLY A 679 13.63 -1.27 -5.87
N GLU A 680 13.07 -2.31 -5.24
CA GLU A 680 13.27 -3.70 -5.65
C GLU A 680 12.60 -4.04 -7.00
N ILE A 681 11.46 -3.43 -7.33
CA ILE A 681 10.69 -3.79 -8.53
C ILE A 681 11.30 -3.24 -9.83
N GLU A 682 11.87 -2.04 -9.81
CA GLU A 682 12.57 -1.48 -10.99
C GLU A 682 13.86 -2.26 -11.29
N ASP A 683 14.53 -2.70 -10.23
CA ASP A 683 15.69 -3.58 -10.33
C ASP A 683 15.29 -4.97 -10.84
N ILE A 684 14.14 -5.52 -10.41
CA ILE A 684 13.58 -6.77 -10.95
C ILE A 684 13.24 -6.64 -12.45
N LEU A 685 12.60 -5.56 -12.90
CA LEU A 685 12.28 -5.38 -14.32
C LEU A 685 13.54 -5.23 -15.19
N LYS A 686 14.57 -4.53 -14.70
CA LYS A 686 15.88 -4.44 -15.36
C LYS A 686 16.60 -5.79 -15.36
N GLU A 687 16.60 -6.50 -14.25
CA GLU A 687 17.20 -7.83 -14.12
C GLU A 687 16.48 -8.86 -14.99
N MET A 688 15.15 -8.79 -15.09
CA MET A 688 14.33 -9.58 -16.01
C MET A 688 14.78 -9.38 -17.46
N SER A 689 14.92 -8.12 -17.91
CA SER A 689 15.38 -7.84 -19.29
C SER A 689 16.76 -8.43 -19.59
N LEU A 690 17.70 -8.39 -18.63
CA LEU A 690 19.03 -8.97 -18.77
C LEU A 690 19.03 -10.51 -18.77
N GLN A 691 18.19 -11.14 -17.95
CA GLN A 691 18.09 -12.60 -17.86
C GLN A 691 17.38 -13.22 -19.08
N LEU A 692 16.39 -12.51 -19.65
CA LEU A 692 15.67 -12.94 -20.86
C LEU A 692 16.58 -13.08 -22.10
N GLU A 693 17.72 -12.39 -22.14
CA GLU A 693 18.72 -12.48 -23.22
C GLU A 693 19.78 -13.58 -23.00
N GLN A 694 20.06 -13.96 -21.75
CA GLN A 694 21.23 -14.81 -21.41
C GLN A 694 20.91 -16.26 -21.05
N GLU A 695 19.66 -16.58 -20.67
CA GLU A 695 19.31 -17.87 -20.10
C GLU A 695 18.37 -18.71 -20.98
N SER A 696 18.44 -20.04 -20.85
CA SER A 696 17.44 -20.92 -21.46
C SER A 696 16.06 -20.66 -20.84
N MET A 697 15.01 -20.79 -21.65
CA MET A 697 13.62 -20.53 -21.23
C MET A 697 13.26 -21.27 -19.93
N GLN A 698 13.65 -22.53 -19.81
CA GLN A 698 13.38 -23.35 -18.63
C GLN A 698 14.00 -22.75 -17.36
N CYS A 699 15.25 -22.30 -17.43
CA CYS A 699 15.94 -21.66 -16.30
C CYS A 699 15.25 -20.36 -15.89
N TYR A 700 14.83 -19.56 -16.88
CA TYR A 700 14.10 -18.32 -16.64
C TYR A 700 12.75 -18.58 -15.95
N LEU A 701 11.91 -19.48 -16.48
CA LEU A 701 10.60 -19.79 -15.89
C LEU A 701 10.73 -20.35 -14.47
N GLU A 702 11.71 -21.23 -14.22
CA GLU A 702 11.96 -21.75 -12.88
C GLU A 702 12.36 -20.67 -11.88
N LYS A 703 13.15 -19.67 -12.29
CA LYS A 703 13.51 -18.53 -11.44
C LYS A 703 12.33 -17.58 -11.25
N ALA A 704 11.59 -17.30 -12.33
CA ALA A 704 10.40 -16.47 -12.31
C ALA A 704 9.37 -17.01 -11.32
N PHE A 705 9.08 -18.31 -11.35
CA PHE A 705 8.14 -18.94 -10.43
C PHE A 705 8.66 -19.14 -9.00
N LYS A 706 9.98 -19.04 -8.76
CA LYS A 706 10.54 -18.99 -7.40
C LYS A 706 10.44 -17.61 -6.76
N SER A 707 10.40 -16.54 -7.55
CA SER A 707 10.29 -15.17 -7.06
C SER A 707 8.84 -14.79 -6.76
N SER A 708 8.55 -14.40 -5.52
CA SER A 708 7.20 -13.97 -5.13
C SER A 708 6.72 -12.68 -5.79
N HIS A 709 7.66 -11.87 -6.27
CA HIS A 709 7.40 -10.56 -6.86
C HIS A 709 7.22 -10.61 -8.37
N HIS A 710 7.68 -11.69 -9.02
CA HIS A 710 7.61 -11.81 -10.47
C HIS A 710 6.15 -11.88 -10.99
N PRO A 711 5.79 -11.14 -12.05
CA PRO A 711 4.43 -11.13 -12.60
C PRO A 711 3.89 -12.51 -12.96
N LEU A 712 4.70 -13.34 -13.62
CA LEU A 712 4.31 -14.72 -13.97
C LEU A 712 3.98 -15.59 -12.75
N MET A 713 4.68 -15.43 -11.62
CA MET A 713 4.38 -16.21 -10.41
C MET A 713 3.07 -15.78 -9.75
N LYS A 714 2.75 -14.49 -9.82
CA LYS A 714 1.46 -14.00 -9.31
C LYS A 714 0.30 -14.44 -10.20
N LEU A 715 0.48 -14.41 -11.52
CA LEU A 715 -0.44 -15.04 -12.47
C LEU A 715 -0.65 -16.52 -12.10
N MET A 716 0.43 -17.25 -11.83
CA MET A 716 0.35 -18.66 -11.39
C MET A 716 -0.52 -18.84 -10.15
N LYS A 717 -0.37 -17.97 -9.14
CA LYS A 717 -1.16 -18.05 -7.91
C LYS A 717 -2.64 -17.84 -8.18
N GLU A 718 -3.00 -16.89 -9.03
CA GLU A 718 -4.40 -16.70 -9.42
C GLU A 718 -4.94 -17.92 -10.18
N LEU A 719 -4.15 -18.49 -11.10
CA LEU A 719 -4.50 -19.74 -11.81
C LEU A 719 -4.70 -20.92 -10.84
N CYS A 720 -3.85 -21.08 -9.83
CA CYS A 720 -4.04 -22.07 -8.76
C CYS A 720 -5.36 -21.86 -8.01
N VAL A 721 -5.67 -20.61 -7.65
CA VAL A 721 -6.90 -20.29 -6.89
C VAL A 721 -8.15 -20.63 -7.70
N VAL A 722 -8.18 -20.32 -8.99
CA VAL A 722 -9.35 -20.63 -9.85
C VAL A 722 -9.44 -22.12 -10.18
N PHE A 723 -8.31 -22.80 -10.36
CA PHE A 723 -8.27 -24.25 -10.54
C PHE A 723 -8.84 -24.95 -9.30
N GLN A 724 -8.40 -24.55 -8.10
CA GLN A 724 -8.93 -25.07 -6.84
C GLN A 724 -10.40 -24.75 -6.63
N ALA A 725 -10.85 -23.54 -6.98
CA ALA A 725 -12.26 -23.18 -6.89
C ALA A 725 -13.14 -24.08 -7.77
N THR A 726 -12.62 -24.52 -8.91
CA THR A 726 -13.35 -25.35 -9.88
C THR A 726 -13.32 -26.84 -9.50
N TYR A 727 -12.13 -27.38 -9.21
CA TYR A 727 -11.89 -28.83 -9.15
C TYR A 727 -11.63 -29.39 -7.75
N SER A 728 -11.31 -28.56 -6.77
CA SER A 728 -10.93 -28.99 -5.41
C SER A 728 -11.99 -28.61 -4.38
N GLY A 729 -11.99 -29.22 -3.20
CA GLY A 729 -12.91 -28.86 -2.11
C GLY A 729 -14.24 -29.61 -2.12
N ILE A 730 -15.33 -28.95 -1.70
CA ILE A 730 -16.67 -29.56 -1.57
C ILE A 730 -17.20 -29.91 -2.97
N GLY A 731 -17.47 -31.19 -3.21
CA GLY A 731 -17.94 -31.67 -4.51
C GLY A 731 -16.82 -31.91 -5.54
N ALA A 732 -15.57 -32.11 -5.11
CA ALA A 732 -14.52 -32.66 -5.97
C ALA A 732 -15.02 -33.94 -6.65
N ASN A 733 -15.10 -33.92 -7.98
CA ASN A 733 -15.78 -34.95 -8.75
C ASN A 733 -14.96 -35.36 -9.98
N PHE A 734 -14.70 -36.67 -10.11
CA PHE A 734 -13.91 -37.22 -11.21
C PHE A 734 -14.55 -37.05 -12.60
N HIS A 735 -15.85 -36.73 -12.66
CA HIS A 735 -16.52 -36.36 -13.90
C HIS A 735 -16.01 -35.03 -14.50
N LEU A 736 -15.22 -34.25 -13.75
CA LEU A 736 -14.55 -33.04 -14.22
C LEU A 736 -13.09 -33.25 -14.65
N LEU A 737 -12.59 -34.49 -14.63
CA LEU A 737 -11.18 -34.79 -14.91
C LEU A 737 -10.73 -34.25 -16.28
N SER A 738 -11.52 -34.48 -17.32
CA SER A 738 -11.27 -33.96 -18.67
C SER A 738 -11.19 -32.43 -18.73
N MET A 739 -12.12 -31.72 -18.08
CA MET A 739 -12.08 -30.26 -18.00
C MET A 739 -10.79 -29.76 -17.32
N ALA A 740 -10.36 -30.43 -16.24
CA ALA A 740 -9.13 -30.11 -15.53
C ALA A 740 -7.88 -30.35 -16.38
N GLN A 741 -7.86 -31.43 -17.17
CA GLN A 741 -6.79 -31.74 -18.11
C GLN A 741 -6.68 -30.68 -19.21
N GLU A 742 -7.81 -30.32 -19.84
CA GLU A 742 -7.86 -29.26 -20.87
C GLU A 742 -7.36 -27.93 -20.31
N GLU A 743 -7.73 -27.60 -19.07
CA GLU A 743 -7.38 -26.34 -18.44
C GLU A 743 -5.89 -26.20 -18.13
N ILE A 744 -5.24 -27.25 -17.61
CA ILE A 744 -3.79 -27.22 -17.37
C ILE A 744 -2.99 -27.15 -18.69
N LYS A 745 -3.45 -27.86 -19.72
CA LYS A 745 -2.85 -27.76 -21.07
C LYS A 745 -3.01 -26.35 -21.65
N HIS A 746 -4.17 -25.73 -21.44
CA HIS A 746 -4.41 -24.34 -21.83
C HIS A 746 -3.53 -23.36 -21.04
N TYR A 747 -3.31 -23.58 -19.74
CA TYR A 747 -2.40 -22.73 -18.97
C TYR A 747 -0.96 -22.83 -19.48
N ALA A 748 -0.49 -24.02 -19.88
CA ALA A 748 0.83 -24.21 -20.47
C ALA A 748 1.01 -23.43 -21.78
N THR A 749 0.01 -23.50 -22.67
CA THR A 749 0.02 -22.75 -23.94
C THR A 749 -0.03 -21.24 -23.70
N LYS A 750 -0.91 -20.75 -22.81
CA LYS A 750 -0.99 -19.32 -22.49
C LYS A 750 0.29 -18.77 -21.85
N ILE A 751 0.94 -19.52 -20.97
CA ILE A 751 2.20 -19.09 -20.36
C ILE A 751 3.33 -19.05 -21.39
N TRP A 752 3.33 -19.97 -22.36
CA TRP A 752 4.26 -19.93 -23.49
C TRP A 752 4.07 -18.66 -24.34
N GLU A 753 2.82 -18.33 -24.70
CA GLU A 753 2.49 -17.10 -25.43
C GLU A 753 2.96 -15.83 -24.67
N LEU A 754 2.70 -15.77 -23.36
CA LEU A 754 3.08 -14.64 -22.52
C LEU A 754 4.61 -14.51 -22.37
N TYR A 755 5.32 -15.62 -22.26
CA TYR A 755 6.79 -15.62 -22.26
C TYR A 755 7.35 -15.07 -23.59
N ARG A 756 6.78 -15.50 -24.73
CA ARG A 756 7.20 -14.98 -26.04
C ARG A 756 6.96 -13.48 -26.13
N ALA A 757 5.79 -13.01 -25.70
CA ALA A 757 5.47 -11.58 -25.68
C ALA A 757 6.47 -10.78 -24.82
N LEU A 758 6.85 -11.29 -23.64
CA LEU A 758 7.90 -10.70 -22.80
C LEU A 758 9.26 -10.64 -23.50
N LYS A 759 9.64 -11.71 -24.22
CA LYS A 759 10.91 -11.78 -24.96
C LYS A 759 10.97 -10.80 -26.12
N VAL A 760 9.90 -10.67 -26.90
CA VAL A 760 9.80 -9.69 -28.00
C VAL A 760 9.91 -8.26 -27.49
N MET A 761 9.36 -7.98 -26.31
CA MET A 761 9.46 -6.66 -25.68
C MET A 761 10.88 -6.35 -25.15
N ALA A 762 11.59 -7.37 -24.65
CA ALA A 762 12.95 -7.22 -24.12
C ALA A 762 14.00 -7.10 -25.23
N GLY A 763 13.91 -7.93 -26.28
CA GLY A 763 14.79 -7.88 -27.46
C GLY A 763 14.25 -6.90 -28.48
N GLY A 764 14.54 -5.60 -28.33
CA GLY A 764 13.95 -4.54 -29.17
C GLY A 764 14.00 -4.84 -30.67
N ALA A 765 12.82 -4.95 -31.30
CA ALA A 765 12.45 -4.80 -32.71
C ALA A 765 13.38 -5.34 -33.85
N ASN A 766 14.46 -6.06 -33.58
CA ASN A 766 15.45 -6.47 -34.58
C ASN A 766 15.46 -7.97 -34.91
N ASP A 767 14.59 -8.77 -34.30
CA ASP A 767 14.41 -10.21 -34.64
C ASP A 767 13.09 -10.45 -35.39
N MET A 768 12.69 -9.53 -36.28
CA MET A 768 11.71 -9.81 -37.33
C MET A 768 12.36 -10.63 -38.47
N ALA A 769 12.92 -11.79 -38.14
CA ALA A 769 13.21 -12.81 -39.13
C ALA A 769 11.98 -13.71 -39.21
N VAL A 770 11.07 -13.40 -40.15
CA VAL A 770 9.92 -14.24 -40.51
C VAL A 770 10.42 -15.62 -40.94
N PRO A 771 10.02 -16.74 -40.29
CA PRO A 771 10.21 -18.07 -40.82
C PRO A 771 8.85 -18.71 -41.19
N ALA A 772 8.73 -19.09 -42.45
CA ALA A 772 7.80 -20.01 -43.09
C ALA A 772 6.66 -20.68 -42.27
N GLY A 773 5.42 -20.36 -42.66
CA GLY A 773 4.24 -21.25 -42.59
C GLY A 773 3.48 -21.31 -41.26
N GLU A 774 2.24 -20.78 -41.25
CA GLU A 774 1.33 -20.78 -40.09
C GLU A 774 1.16 -22.19 -39.45
N ASP A 775 1.19 -23.26 -40.25
CA ASP A 775 1.05 -24.65 -39.78
C ASP A 775 2.31 -25.24 -39.09
N GLU A 776 3.50 -24.69 -39.31
CA GLU A 776 4.74 -25.16 -38.65
C GLU A 776 4.98 -24.42 -37.33
N GLU A 777 4.56 -23.15 -37.22
CA GLU A 777 4.60 -22.39 -35.97
C GLU A 777 3.64 -22.95 -34.92
N GLU A 778 2.37 -23.23 -35.26
CA GLU A 778 1.40 -23.82 -34.33
C GLU A 778 1.86 -25.20 -33.81
N ARG A 779 2.45 -26.02 -34.68
CA ARG A 779 3.00 -27.33 -34.29
C ARG A 779 4.20 -27.21 -33.35
N ASN A 780 5.11 -26.27 -33.62
CA ASN A 780 6.25 -26.01 -32.74
C ASN A 780 5.83 -25.35 -31.41
N GLU A 781 4.75 -24.56 -31.41
CA GLU A 781 4.17 -23.95 -30.21
C GLU A 781 3.52 -24.99 -29.29
N ALA A 782 2.68 -25.85 -29.86
CA ALA A 782 2.14 -26.98 -29.14
C ALA A 782 3.28 -27.80 -28.55
N LEU A 783 4.28 -28.20 -29.35
CA LEU A 783 5.40 -29.02 -28.90
C LEU A 783 6.17 -28.37 -27.73
N ASN A 784 6.49 -27.08 -27.80
CA ASN A 784 7.22 -26.38 -26.74
C ASN A 784 6.38 -26.20 -25.45
N SER A 785 5.06 -26.03 -25.57
CA SER A 785 4.17 -25.93 -24.41
C SER A 785 4.14 -27.24 -23.59
N TYR A 786 4.11 -28.40 -24.27
CA TYR A 786 4.10 -29.72 -23.61
C TYR A 786 5.48 -30.15 -23.10
N THR A 787 6.55 -29.87 -23.85
CA THR A 787 7.91 -30.33 -23.51
C THR A 787 8.57 -29.50 -22.42
N VAL A 788 8.37 -28.18 -22.41
CA VAL A 788 9.14 -27.27 -21.54
C VAL A 788 8.27 -26.61 -20.47
N VAL A 789 7.07 -26.11 -20.82
CA VAL A 789 6.25 -25.36 -19.85
C VAL A 789 5.48 -26.31 -18.92
N LEU A 790 4.79 -27.31 -19.46
CA LEU A 790 3.93 -28.20 -18.68
C LEU A 790 4.65 -28.88 -17.50
N PRO A 791 5.88 -29.43 -17.64
CA PRO A 791 6.61 -30.01 -16.50
C PRO A 791 6.88 -29.02 -15.36
N ILE A 792 7.08 -27.74 -15.68
CA ILE A 792 7.31 -26.68 -14.69
C ILE A 792 6.01 -26.31 -13.98
N LEU A 793 4.86 -26.41 -14.66
CA LEU A 793 3.54 -26.08 -14.11
C LEU A 793 2.97 -27.17 -13.21
N LEU A 794 3.17 -28.44 -13.57
CA LEU A 794 2.53 -29.56 -12.90
C LEU A 794 2.71 -29.58 -11.37
N PRO A 795 3.87 -29.26 -10.78
CA PRO A 795 4.03 -29.20 -9.33
C PRO A 795 3.00 -28.31 -8.60
N TYR A 796 2.47 -27.27 -9.25
CA TYR A 796 1.49 -26.35 -8.68
C TYR A 796 0.06 -26.88 -8.69
N PHE A 797 -0.27 -27.78 -9.63
CA PHE A 797 -1.62 -28.33 -9.81
C PHE A 797 -1.71 -29.83 -9.50
N TYR A 798 -0.58 -30.50 -9.28
CA TYR A 798 -0.52 -31.96 -9.18
C TYR A 798 -1.42 -32.51 -8.09
N ALA A 799 -1.41 -31.91 -6.88
CA ALA A 799 -2.20 -32.43 -5.77
C ALA A 799 -3.69 -32.47 -6.11
N ASP A 800 -4.20 -31.39 -6.70
CA ASP A 800 -5.59 -31.22 -7.07
C ASP A 800 -5.95 -32.09 -8.29
N LEU A 801 -5.12 -32.11 -9.33
CA LEU A 801 -5.34 -32.91 -10.53
C LEU A 801 -5.22 -34.42 -10.24
N PHE A 802 -4.17 -34.85 -9.54
CA PHE A 802 -3.94 -36.26 -9.24
C PHE A 802 -5.02 -36.82 -8.31
N MET A 803 -5.59 -36.00 -7.42
CA MET A 803 -6.77 -36.36 -6.64
C MET A 803 -7.95 -36.77 -7.55
N LEU A 804 -8.19 -36.06 -8.66
CA LEU A 804 -9.22 -36.44 -9.63
C LEU A 804 -8.91 -37.78 -10.31
N TYR A 805 -7.64 -38.07 -10.65
CA TYR A 805 -7.24 -39.38 -11.17
C TYR A 805 -7.45 -40.49 -10.13
N MET A 806 -7.09 -40.24 -8.86
CA MET A 806 -7.30 -41.21 -7.78
C MET A 806 -8.79 -41.52 -7.58
N LEU A 807 -9.67 -40.52 -7.66
CA LEU A 807 -11.12 -40.72 -7.60
C LEU A 807 -11.64 -41.45 -8.86
N TYR A 808 -11.12 -41.09 -10.03
CA TYR A 808 -11.51 -41.71 -11.30
C TYR A 808 -11.15 -43.21 -11.34
N TYR A 809 -9.98 -43.61 -10.86
CA TYR A 809 -9.51 -45.01 -10.91
C TYR A 809 -9.64 -45.77 -9.57
N GLN A 810 -10.41 -45.22 -8.61
CA GLN A 810 -10.50 -45.76 -7.25
C GLN A 810 -10.92 -47.25 -7.20
N GLN A 811 -11.84 -47.67 -8.08
CA GLN A 811 -12.36 -49.03 -8.08
C GLN A 811 -11.36 -50.02 -8.68
N GLU A 812 -10.76 -49.65 -9.81
CA GLU A 812 -9.75 -50.39 -10.53
C GLU A 812 -8.49 -50.58 -9.67
N ASP A 813 -8.05 -49.51 -9.00
CA ASP A 813 -6.93 -49.55 -8.07
C ASP A 813 -7.24 -50.39 -6.81
N ALA A 814 -8.49 -50.42 -6.36
CA ALA A 814 -8.89 -51.31 -5.25
C ALA A 814 -8.76 -52.79 -5.63
N TYR A 815 -9.15 -53.18 -6.86
CA TYR A 815 -8.96 -54.56 -7.33
C TYR A 815 -7.49 -54.91 -7.53
N TYR A 816 -6.72 -53.99 -8.09
CA TYR A 816 -5.29 -54.15 -8.23
C TYR A 816 -4.62 -54.33 -6.86
N TRP A 817 -4.95 -53.49 -5.87
CA TRP A 817 -4.40 -53.56 -4.52
C TRP A 817 -4.71 -54.89 -3.82
N GLN A 818 -5.91 -55.43 -4.00
CA GLN A 818 -6.25 -56.77 -3.52
C GLN A 818 -5.32 -57.84 -4.13
N GLY A 819 -5.02 -57.75 -5.43
CA GLY A 819 -4.05 -58.61 -6.11
C GLY A 819 -2.64 -58.47 -5.53
N ILE A 820 -2.17 -57.24 -5.29
CA ILE A 820 -0.87 -56.96 -4.66
C ILE A 820 -0.76 -57.59 -3.27
N VAL A 821 -1.77 -57.44 -2.42
CA VAL A 821 -1.78 -58.04 -1.08
C VAL A 821 -1.66 -59.56 -1.15
N ARG A 822 -2.34 -60.20 -2.12
CA ARG A 822 -2.27 -61.66 -2.33
C ARG A 822 -0.90 -62.12 -2.82
N LEU A 823 -0.36 -61.48 -3.87
CA LEU A 823 0.97 -61.79 -4.40
C LEU A 823 2.07 -61.52 -3.35
N GLY A 824 1.86 -60.49 -2.50
CA GLY A 824 2.72 -60.16 -1.37
C GLY A 824 2.89 -61.29 -0.34
N MET A 825 1.91 -62.20 -0.22
CA MET A 825 1.98 -63.33 0.71
C MET A 825 2.94 -64.44 0.24
N LEU A 826 3.24 -64.52 -1.05
CA LEU A 826 4.15 -65.51 -1.62
C LEU A 826 5.61 -65.14 -1.34
N THR A 827 6.48 -66.13 -1.13
CA THR A 827 7.95 -65.92 -1.07
C THR A 827 8.50 -65.73 -2.49
N ASP A 828 9.70 -65.16 -2.64
CA ASP A 828 10.23 -64.78 -3.96
C ASP A 828 10.27 -65.96 -4.95
N THR A 829 10.70 -67.14 -4.48
CA THR A 829 10.71 -68.35 -5.32
C THR A 829 9.32 -68.87 -5.65
N LYS A 830 8.35 -68.76 -4.73
CA LYS A 830 6.96 -69.17 -4.96
C LYS A 830 6.24 -68.22 -5.92
N LEU A 831 6.54 -66.93 -5.84
CA LEU A 831 5.95 -65.91 -6.71
C LEU A 831 6.50 -66.03 -8.14
N LEU A 832 7.82 -66.20 -8.30
CA LEU A 832 8.41 -66.45 -9.62
C LEU A 832 7.88 -67.74 -10.26
N GLN A 833 7.65 -68.77 -9.45
CA GLN A 833 7.01 -70.01 -9.92
C GLN A 833 5.53 -69.80 -10.30
N PHE A 834 4.78 -69.04 -9.50
CA PHE A 834 3.36 -68.75 -9.78
C PHE A 834 3.16 -67.96 -11.08
N LEU A 835 4.10 -67.07 -11.41
CA LEU A 835 4.10 -66.27 -12.63
C LEU A 835 4.70 -67.01 -13.84
N ASP A 836 4.98 -68.32 -13.71
CA ASP A 836 5.61 -69.16 -14.76
C ASP A 836 6.94 -68.61 -15.32
N VAL A 837 7.71 -67.88 -14.49
CA VAL A 837 9.03 -67.37 -14.90
C VAL A 837 10.02 -68.51 -15.10
N GLN A 838 10.68 -68.55 -16.26
CA GLN A 838 11.67 -69.57 -16.59
C GLN A 838 12.79 -69.63 -15.54
N LYS A 839 13.08 -70.84 -15.02
CA LYS A 839 13.97 -71.03 -13.85
C LYS A 839 15.39 -70.48 -14.03
N PHE A 840 15.91 -70.43 -15.26
CA PHE A 840 17.24 -69.87 -15.52
C PHE A 840 17.29 -68.35 -15.43
N LEU A 841 16.14 -67.67 -15.37
CA LEU A 841 16.04 -66.22 -15.17
C LEU A 841 16.02 -65.83 -13.69
N TRP A 842 16.03 -66.80 -12.77
CA TRP A 842 15.88 -66.53 -11.33
C TRP A 842 17.20 -66.03 -10.72
N PRO A 843 17.25 -64.82 -10.13
CA PRO A 843 18.48 -64.23 -9.58
C PRO A 843 18.83 -64.79 -8.20
N LEU A 844 18.89 -66.12 -8.07
CA LEU A 844 19.25 -66.78 -6.81
C LEU A 844 20.74 -66.64 -6.47
N LYS A 845 21.60 -66.53 -7.49
CA LYS A 845 23.06 -66.34 -7.32
C LYS A 845 23.40 -65.01 -6.61
N ASP A 846 22.53 -64.01 -6.73
CA ASP A 846 22.75 -62.66 -6.22
C ASP A 846 22.40 -62.52 -4.71
N ILE A 847 21.74 -63.53 -4.12
CA ILE A 847 21.24 -63.46 -2.75
C ILE A 847 22.27 -64.02 -1.77
N LYS A 848 22.86 -63.14 -0.95
CA LYS A 848 23.69 -63.56 0.19
C LYS A 848 22.81 -63.97 1.38
N LEU A 849 22.81 -65.27 1.70
CA LEU A 849 22.07 -65.83 2.85
C LEU A 849 22.98 -65.95 4.07
N THR A 850 22.48 -65.62 5.26
CA THR A 850 23.12 -65.98 6.54
C THR A 850 22.86 -67.45 6.87
N ALA A 851 23.63 -68.05 7.79
CA ALA A 851 23.55 -69.50 8.11
C ALA A 851 22.14 -70.03 8.47
N ASN A 852 21.20 -69.15 8.84
CA ASN A 852 19.83 -69.48 9.22
C ASN A 852 18.77 -69.13 8.16
N GLN A 853 19.14 -68.58 7.00
CA GLN A 853 18.20 -68.21 5.92
C GLN A 853 18.18 -69.26 4.80
N ARG A 854 16.99 -69.69 4.40
CA ARG A 854 16.76 -70.56 3.23
C ARG A 854 16.08 -69.75 2.12
N TYR A 855 16.43 -70.00 0.86
CA TYR A 855 15.80 -69.37 -0.31
C TYR A 855 14.26 -69.47 -0.30
N SER A 856 13.71 -70.53 0.27
CA SER A 856 12.26 -70.76 0.39
C SER A 856 11.50 -69.75 1.28
N ILE A 857 12.21 -68.97 2.10
CA ILE A 857 11.65 -68.03 3.09
C ILE A 857 11.93 -66.56 2.68
N VAL A 858 12.80 -66.33 1.70
CA VAL A 858 13.21 -65.00 1.27
C VAL A 858 12.07 -64.25 0.58
N ARG A 859 11.91 -62.97 0.94
CA ARG A 859 11.01 -62.01 0.29
C ARG A 859 11.78 -60.73 -0.03
N HIS A 860 11.40 -60.06 -1.13
CA HIS A 860 11.92 -58.74 -1.54
C HIS A 860 13.44 -58.69 -1.82
N LYS A 861 14.07 -59.81 -2.22
CA LYS A 861 15.50 -59.82 -2.56
C LYS A 861 15.78 -60.03 -4.05
N CYS A 862 14.92 -60.73 -4.79
CA CYS A 862 15.07 -60.84 -6.24
C CYS A 862 14.72 -59.49 -6.90
N PHE A 863 15.48 -59.07 -7.92
CA PHE A 863 15.25 -57.82 -8.67
C PHE A 863 15.15 -56.54 -7.83
N GLN A 864 15.83 -56.49 -6.67
CA GLN A 864 15.75 -55.37 -5.72
C GLN A 864 15.99 -53.99 -6.37
N SER A 865 17.01 -53.89 -7.25
CA SER A 865 17.32 -52.63 -7.97
C SER A 865 16.13 -52.12 -8.80
N ALA A 866 15.45 -53.01 -9.52
CA ALA A 866 14.28 -52.67 -10.33
C ALA A 866 13.07 -52.29 -9.46
N ILE A 867 12.86 -53.00 -8.33
CA ILE A 867 11.79 -52.70 -7.38
C ILE A 867 11.96 -51.30 -6.78
N GLU A 868 13.17 -51.00 -6.27
CA GLU A 868 13.50 -49.69 -5.71
C GLU A 868 13.43 -48.58 -6.76
N CYS A 869 13.74 -48.90 -8.02
CA CYS A 869 13.61 -47.96 -9.13
C CYS A 869 12.15 -47.62 -9.40
N LEU A 870 11.28 -48.63 -9.55
CA LEU A 870 9.86 -48.43 -9.84
C LEU A 870 9.15 -47.68 -8.70
N GLN A 871 9.51 -47.96 -7.44
CA GLN A 871 8.98 -47.24 -6.29
C GLN A 871 9.22 -45.72 -6.32
N LYS A 872 10.22 -45.22 -7.08
CA LYS A 872 10.48 -43.78 -7.20
C LYS A 872 9.39 -43.04 -8.00
N ILE A 873 8.52 -43.76 -8.72
CA ILE A 873 7.46 -43.13 -9.52
C ILE A 873 6.53 -42.25 -8.68
N ILE A 874 6.27 -42.64 -7.42
CA ILE A 874 5.39 -41.89 -6.49
C ILE A 874 6.05 -40.62 -5.94
N THR A 875 7.37 -40.47 -6.09
CA THR A 875 8.13 -39.32 -5.57
C THR A 875 8.29 -38.20 -6.59
N VAL A 876 7.93 -38.49 -7.84
CA VAL A 876 8.12 -37.60 -8.99
C VAL A 876 6.75 -37.11 -9.45
N MET A 877 6.68 -35.84 -9.86
CA MET A 877 5.43 -35.20 -10.30
C MET A 877 5.36 -35.07 -11.83
N ASP A 878 6.51 -34.99 -12.48
CA ASP A 878 6.66 -34.78 -13.92
C ASP A 878 6.51 -36.10 -14.70
N PRO A 879 5.56 -36.19 -15.66
CA PRO A 879 5.37 -37.36 -16.53
C PRO A 879 6.64 -37.79 -17.26
N SER A 880 7.48 -36.85 -17.71
CA SER A 880 8.69 -37.19 -18.46
C SER A 880 9.71 -37.95 -17.59
N GLN A 881 9.90 -37.49 -16.36
CA GLN A 881 10.74 -38.17 -15.37
C GLN A 881 10.14 -39.51 -14.92
N LYS A 882 8.81 -39.61 -14.82
CA LYS A 882 8.13 -40.89 -14.56
C LYS A 882 8.40 -41.90 -15.68
N LEU A 883 8.36 -41.48 -16.94
CA LEU A 883 8.71 -42.31 -18.10
C LEU A 883 10.17 -42.76 -18.08
N GLU A 884 11.10 -41.89 -17.68
CA GLU A 884 12.50 -42.28 -17.48
C GLU A 884 12.67 -43.32 -16.36
N ILE A 885 11.90 -43.22 -15.26
CA ILE A 885 11.91 -44.20 -14.18
C ILE A 885 11.41 -45.55 -14.68
N ILE A 886 10.35 -45.55 -15.49
CA ILE A 886 9.83 -46.75 -16.14
C ILE A 886 10.94 -47.34 -17.02
N LEU A 887 11.52 -46.59 -17.95
CA LEU A 887 12.63 -47.07 -18.78
C LEU A 887 13.80 -47.63 -17.96
N LYS A 888 14.25 -46.92 -16.93
CA LYS A 888 15.32 -47.37 -16.02
C LYS A 888 14.97 -48.68 -15.33
N THR A 889 13.73 -48.84 -14.86
CA THR A 889 13.24 -50.08 -14.22
C THR A 889 13.41 -51.27 -15.15
N TYR A 890 13.02 -51.13 -16.42
CA TYR A 890 13.15 -52.18 -17.42
C TYR A 890 14.62 -52.51 -17.70
N THR A 891 15.48 -51.51 -17.84
CA THR A 891 16.92 -51.75 -18.02
C THR A 891 17.56 -52.44 -16.80
N GLU A 892 17.06 -52.22 -15.58
CA GLU A 892 17.54 -52.92 -14.38
C GLU A 892 17.08 -54.39 -14.32
N ILE A 893 15.89 -54.69 -14.86
CA ILE A 893 15.44 -56.08 -15.07
C ILE A 893 16.36 -56.77 -16.08
N GLU A 894 16.60 -56.15 -17.24
CA GLU A 894 17.51 -56.68 -18.26
C GLU A 894 18.92 -56.89 -17.72
N LYS A 895 19.50 -55.91 -17.03
CA LYS A 895 20.82 -56.05 -16.39
C LYS A 895 20.85 -57.21 -15.39
N THR A 896 19.80 -57.38 -14.60
CA THR A 896 19.74 -58.48 -13.63
C THR A 896 19.67 -59.82 -14.36
N VAL A 897 18.88 -59.94 -15.41
CA VAL A 897 18.80 -61.17 -16.21
C VAL A 897 20.11 -61.48 -16.94
N SER A 898 20.74 -60.49 -17.58
CA SER A 898 22.03 -60.67 -18.25
C SER A 898 23.14 -61.10 -17.28
N ARG A 899 23.09 -60.64 -16.03
CA ARG A 899 24.00 -61.14 -14.95
C ARG A 899 23.72 -62.60 -14.58
N VAL A 900 22.45 -63.02 -14.53
CA VAL A 900 22.08 -64.39 -14.15
C VAL A 900 22.43 -65.40 -15.25
N VAL A 901 22.24 -65.01 -16.51
CA VAL A 901 22.49 -65.81 -17.72
C VAL A 901 23.97 -65.81 -18.13
N ASP A 902 24.82 -65.00 -17.46
CA ASP A 902 26.25 -64.86 -17.75
C ASP A 902 26.52 -64.46 -19.23
N GLY A 903 25.67 -63.59 -19.80
CA GLY A 903 25.74 -63.15 -21.20
C GLY A 903 24.72 -62.04 -21.55
N ASP A 904 24.89 -61.37 -22.69
CA ASP A 904 23.97 -60.30 -23.13
C ASP A 904 22.64 -60.92 -23.63
N TYR A 905 21.60 -60.86 -22.81
CA TYR A 905 20.30 -61.47 -23.07
C TYR A 905 19.23 -60.39 -23.23
N LYS A 906 18.74 -60.21 -24.46
CA LYS A 906 17.61 -59.33 -24.75
C LYS A 906 16.31 -60.04 -24.40
N LEU A 907 15.58 -59.51 -23.42
CA LEU A 907 14.33 -60.12 -22.95
C LEU A 907 13.20 -59.96 -23.98
N PRO A 908 12.66 -61.07 -24.55
CA PRO A 908 11.44 -60.99 -25.33
C PRO A 908 10.25 -60.63 -24.41
N MET A 909 9.17 -60.12 -24.99
CA MET A 909 7.98 -59.70 -24.21
C MET A 909 7.38 -60.83 -23.38
N ASP A 910 7.37 -62.05 -23.90
CA ASP A 910 6.82 -63.23 -23.21
C ASP A 910 7.53 -63.53 -21.88
N ASP A 911 8.83 -63.21 -21.78
CA ASP A 911 9.62 -63.38 -20.57
C ASP A 911 9.67 -62.12 -19.71
N LEU A 912 9.49 -60.94 -20.32
CA LEU A 912 9.52 -59.66 -19.62
C LEU A 912 8.25 -59.40 -18.82
N LEU A 913 7.05 -59.69 -19.38
CA LEU A 913 5.78 -59.41 -18.72
C LEU A 913 5.63 -60.11 -17.35
N PRO A 914 5.95 -61.43 -17.21
CA PRO A 914 5.96 -62.08 -15.90
C PRO A 914 6.95 -61.45 -14.89
N LEU A 915 8.12 -61.02 -15.35
CA LEU A 915 9.12 -60.36 -14.51
C LEU A 915 8.69 -58.95 -14.09
N LEU A 916 8.00 -58.22 -14.95
CA LEU A 916 7.40 -56.92 -14.61
C LEU A 916 6.28 -57.07 -13.60
N ILE A 917 5.41 -58.08 -13.75
CA ILE A 917 4.38 -58.39 -12.74
C ILE A 917 5.02 -58.71 -11.39
N TYR A 918 6.13 -59.48 -11.39
CA TYR A 918 6.91 -59.71 -10.18
C TYR A 918 7.40 -58.38 -9.58
N VAL A 919 8.06 -57.52 -10.36
CA VAL A 919 8.59 -56.23 -9.89
C VAL A 919 7.49 -55.29 -9.40
N ALA A 920 6.40 -55.13 -10.15
CA ALA A 920 5.24 -54.31 -9.77
C ALA A 920 4.57 -54.83 -8.49
N SER A 921 4.41 -56.16 -8.36
CA SER A 921 3.84 -56.77 -7.16
C SER A 921 4.69 -56.55 -5.90
N ARG A 922 6.02 -56.47 -6.04
CA ARG A 922 6.94 -56.19 -4.94
C ARG A 922 7.15 -54.70 -4.67
N ALA A 923 6.98 -53.85 -5.68
CA ALA A 923 7.04 -52.39 -5.53
C ALA A 923 5.87 -51.88 -4.67
N GLY A 924 4.68 -52.48 -4.79
CA GLY A 924 3.55 -52.24 -3.90
C GLY A 924 2.97 -50.81 -4.01
N ILE A 925 2.96 -50.24 -5.21
CA ILE A 925 2.42 -48.90 -5.47
C ILE A 925 0.89 -48.95 -5.43
N GLN A 926 0.25 -48.29 -4.47
CA GLN A 926 -1.20 -48.43 -4.22
C GLN A 926 -2.10 -47.91 -5.37
N HIS A 927 -1.73 -46.78 -5.98
CA HIS A 927 -2.53 -46.09 -6.98
C HIS A 927 -1.90 -46.15 -8.38
N LEU A 928 -1.44 -47.34 -8.78
CA LEU A 928 -0.67 -47.50 -10.02
C LEU A 928 -1.51 -47.16 -11.27
N GLY A 929 -2.82 -47.42 -11.28
CA GLY A 929 -3.69 -47.06 -12.39
C GLY A 929 -3.79 -45.55 -12.58
N ALA A 930 -4.00 -44.81 -11.49
CA ALA A 930 -3.99 -43.35 -11.52
C ALA A 930 -2.65 -42.79 -12.04
N GLU A 931 -1.52 -43.38 -11.64
CA GLU A 931 -0.18 -43.01 -12.11
C GLU A 931 0.01 -43.24 -13.62
N ILE A 932 -0.38 -44.42 -14.11
CA ILE A 932 -0.27 -44.78 -15.53
C ILE A 932 -1.09 -43.82 -16.41
N HIS A 933 -2.35 -43.59 -16.06
CA HIS A 933 -3.22 -42.74 -16.84
C HIS A 933 -2.85 -41.25 -16.74
N PHE A 934 -2.36 -40.79 -15.59
CA PHE A 934 -1.78 -39.46 -15.45
C PHE A 934 -0.62 -39.25 -16.44
N ILE A 935 0.26 -40.26 -16.60
CA ILE A 935 1.36 -40.19 -17.56
C ILE A 935 0.82 -40.18 -18.99
N TYR A 936 -0.11 -41.07 -19.36
CA TYR A 936 -0.66 -41.13 -20.72
C TYR A 936 -1.28 -39.80 -21.18
N ASP A 937 -2.06 -39.17 -20.30
CA ASP A 937 -2.86 -37.99 -20.64
C ASP A 937 -2.03 -36.69 -20.69
N LEU A 938 -0.86 -36.67 -20.02
CA LEU A 938 0.04 -35.51 -19.94
C LEU A 938 1.41 -35.73 -20.59
N MET A 939 1.68 -36.91 -21.14
CA MET A 939 2.89 -37.20 -21.91
C MET A 939 2.93 -36.34 -23.19
N ASP A 940 4.12 -35.85 -23.52
CA ASP A 940 4.38 -35.16 -24.77
C ASP A 940 3.89 -36.00 -25.98
N PRO A 941 3.04 -35.45 -26.86
CA PRO A 941 2.61 -36.10 -28.09
C PRO A 941 3.74 -36.72 -28.91
N SER A 942 4.96 -36.18 -28.87
CA SER A 942 6.13 -36.72 -29.61
C SER A 942 6.56 -38.13 -29.15
N ASN A 943 6.26 -38.50 -27.90
CA ASN A 943 6.62 -39.79 -27.32
C ASN A 943 5.58 -40.91 -27.60
N ARG A 944 4.46 -40.58 -28.24
CA ARG A 944 3.42 -41.55 -28.63
C ARG A 944 3.91 -42.43 -29.78
N GLY A 945 3.67 -43.74 -29.70
CA GLY A 945 4.15 -44.74 -30.67
C GLY A 945 5.65 -45.07 -30.57
N GLY A 946 6.36 -44.56 -29.55
CA GLY A 946 7.77 -44.85 -29.28
C GLY A 946 8.00 -45.92 -28.21
N ILE A 947 9.25 -46.03 -27.75
CA ILE A 947 9.63 -46.97 -26.67
C ILE A 947 8.89 -46.65 -25.36
N TYR A 948 8.65 -45.38 -25.05
CA TYR A 948 7.95 -44.98 -23.83
C TYR A 948 6.49 -45.45 -23.82
N ASP A 949 5.77 -45.28 -24.92
CA ASP A 949 4.39 -45.74 -25.10
C ASP A 949 4.28 -47.26 -24.96
N PHE A 950 5.24 -47.98 -25.56
CA PHE A 950 5.36 -49.42 -25.44
C PHE A 950 5.58 -49.89 -23.99
N LEU A 951 6.52 -49.27 -23.28
CA LEU A 951 6.81 -49.62 -21.87
C LEU A 951 5.66 -49.27 -20.92
N LEU A 952 4.95 -48.19 -21.21
CA LEU A 952 3.76 -47.79 -20.45
C LEU A 952 2.61 -48.76 -20.69
N THR A 953 2.40 -49.19 -21.94
CA THR A 953 1.43 -50.24 -22.32
C THR A 953 1.75 -51.58 -21.65
N ALA A 954 3.03 -51.95 -21.56
CA ALA A 954 3.45 -53.17 -20.88
C ALA A 954 3.21 -53.08 -19.36
N LEU A 955 3.41 -51.91 -18.74
CA LEU A 955 3.09 -51.69 -17.33
C LEU A 955 1.58 -51.68 -17.07
N GLU A 956 0.78 -51.12 -17.97
CA GLU A 956 -0.68 -51.18 -17.97
C GLU A 956 -1.18 -52.63 -18.09
N SER A 957 -0.56 -53.41 -18.96
CA SER A 957 -0.86 -54.85 -19.08
C SER A 957 -0.57 -55.60 -17.78
N CYS A 958 0.51 -55.25 -17.07
CA CYS A 958 0.81 -55.80 -15.74
C CYS A 958 -0.29 -55.44 -14.72
N TYR A 959 -0.71 -54.17 -14.73
CA TYR A 959 -1.77 -53.66 -13.87
C TYR A 959 -3.08 -54.42 -14.09
N GLU A 960 -3.54 -54.55 -15.34
CA GLU A 960 -4.75 -55.30 -15.70
C GLU A 960 -4.63 -56.79 -15.34
N GLN A 961 -3.46 -57.41 -15.51
CA GLN A 961 -3.26 -58.82 -15.18
C GLN A 961 -3.34 -59.09 -13.67
N ILE A 962 -2.82 -58.18 -12.84
CA ILE A 962 -2.91 -58.28 -11.37
C ILE A 962 -4.37 -58.09 -10.91
N GLN A 963 -5.17 -57.33 -11.64
CA GLN A 963 -6.60 -57.19 -11.39
C GLN A 963 -7.43 -58.44 -11.73
N LYS A 964 -6.92 -59.44 -12.45
CA LYS A 964 -7.75 -60.60 -12.82
C LYS A 964 -8.20 -61.40 -11.59
N GLU A 965 -9.42 -61.93 -11.64
CA GLU A 965 -10.01 -62.68 -10.51
C GLU A 965 -9.18 -63.90 -10.11
N GLU A 966 -8.52 -64.56 -11.06
CA GLU A 966 -7.64 -65.71 -10.84
C GLU A 966 -6.48 -65.36 -9.90
N VAL A 967 -5.94 -64.15 -10.00
CA VAL A 967 -4.89 -63.63 -9.12
C VAL A 967 -5.48 -63.21 -7.75
N ARG A 968 -6.70 -62.65 -7.75
CA ARG A 968 -7.39 -62.19 -6.53
C ARG A 968 -7.92 -63.33 -5.64
N LEU A 969 -8.33 -64.45 -6.23
CA LEU A 969 -8.98 -65.59 -5.56
C LEU A 969 -8.05 -66.77 -5.33
N TYR A 970 -6.77 -66.67 -5.70
CA TYR A 970 -5.78 -67.71 -5.45
C TYR A 970 -5.68 -68.02 -3.95
N LYS A 971 -6.05 -69.25 -3.56
CA LYS A 971 -5.90 -69.75 -2.18
C LYS A 971 -4.46 -70.23 -2.00
N CYS A 972 -3.72 -69.54 -1.13
CA CYS A 972 -2.35 -69.90 -0.74
C CYS A 972 -2.23 -71.28 -0.09
#